data_AF-A0A4U0SDN7-F1
#
_entry.id   AF-A0A4U0SDN7-F1
#
_cell.length_a   1.000
_cell.length_b   1.000
_cell.length_c   1.000
_cell.angle_alpha   90.00
_cell.angle_beta   90.00
_cell.angle_gamma   90.00
#
_symmetry.space_group_name_H-M   'P 1'
#
loop_
_entity.id
_entity.type
_entity.pdbx_description
1 polymer ?
#
loop_
_entity_poly.entity_id
_entity_poly.type
_entity_poly.pdbx_seq_one_letter_code
_entity_poly.pdbx_strand_id
1 'polypeptide(L)'
;MEAYAPAETPACDTPAHGARDAFGRSRALLEQMTAALADSDLLGAPADRVEDFLSRQGRELQRLLLQDHLDLRAVREERLPALTDTDEVTRRRAEPGRVHQLATTIGRVEVSRIAYRAPGASALHPADAVLALPRTLHSYPLRLQVAYEAAAGSLRQAQDALNRSTGQHLGTRQLMEICTAAVADVDAFYGLSEHRLATRGRNLAESDELALVLSVDATGINMIPTDLNPAVRADAAAQAERRQRPSAKLSARERTGRRRMATVTAVFDSHPAPGTPADIMPATATERSSRNPGPVTSGRVVHTGVTTTTTKMIHEMFQQANARDPQHRRRWIALVDGNNHQIDRIHAEAAALGVEITIYIDIIHVIEYCSRAAEDLHRSQHARASWVNDTVRTILEGRSARVVGELRTELADRTTNPDRPRTAGIARTLAYLDAKQPYLAYHIALTIGLPIATGVIEGCCRFLVKDRLDVTGARWSLDGAQAVLTLREVITNGDMDQYWAFHLEREHERTHATPLPRTTRPRSLNRNGHHLRRNAPWSSRETSTFSTLPVRPASRSLKLRRRSSTTEPGGSASDSEPVNTWAYISRSAASRRSVAANMSIEPAPLSDSPSRDSWPSAGRPSRPLAPSVPGNGSRSLMALPHVLSYLDVHVQRHPSPGGYPSRLSTIVGRSIWWSSRSGRTAVPIEKNSVV
;
A
#
# COMPACT_ATOMS: atom_id res chain seq x y z
N MET A 1 28.23 -7.02 56.04
CA MET A 1 28.45 -5.63 56.50
C MET A 1 29.65 -5.12 55.73
N GLU A 2 29.42 -4.50 54.59
CA GLU A 2 30.47 -3.85 53.78
C GLU A 2 29.79 -2.81 52.89
N ALA A 3 30.49 -1.71 52.59
CA ALA A 3 29.83 -0.45 52.22
C ALA A 3 29.72 -0.24 50.71
N TYR A 4 28.56 0.23 50.27
CA TYR A 4 28.34 0.73 48.91
C TYR A 4 28.78 2.19 48.82
N ALA A 5 29.97 2.43 48.25
CA ALA A 5 30.44 3.77 47.96
C ALA A 5 29.79 4.30 46.67
N PRO A 6 29.11 5.47 46.70
CA PRO A 6 28.55 6.06 45.49
C PRO A 6 29.67 6.64 44.61
N ALA A 7 29.60 6.40 43.29
CA ALA A 7 30.48 7.07 42.34
C ALA A 7 30.13 8.57 42.26
N GLU A 8 31.16 9.41 42.22
CA GLU A 8 31.00 10.87 42.27
C GLU A 8 30.34 11.42 41.00
N THR A 9 29.36 12.30 41.16
CA THR A 9 28.83 13.11 40.05
C THR A 9 29.86 14.17 39.64
N PRO A 10 30.24 14.26 38.35
CA PRO A 10 31.11 15.35 37.90
C PRO A 10 30.44 16.71 38.11
N ALA A 11 31.21 17.68 38.59
CA ALA A 11 30.70 18.99 39.00
C ALA A 11 30.19 19.82 37.82
N CYS A 12 29.30 20.78 38.11
CA CYS A 12 28.81 21.74 37.15
C CYS A 12 29.85 22.85 36.92
N ASP A 13 30.72 22.68 35.92
CA ASP A 13 31.69 23.70 35.54
C ASP A 13 31.02 24.96 34.96
N THR A 14 31.51 26.13 35.40
CA THR A 14 30.91 27.42 35.08
C THR A 14 31.32 27.89 33.68
N PRO A 15 30.38 28.26 32.78
CA PRO A 15 30.66 28.47 31.35
C PRO A 15 31.30 29.83 31.03
N ALA A 16 32.52 30.09 31.54
CA ALA A 16 33.31 31.29 31.23
C ALA A 16 34.18 31.17 29.95
N HIS A 17 34.30 29.97 29.36
CA HIS A 17 35.16 29.69 28.19
C HIS A 17 34.40 29.35 26.89
N GLY A 18 33.06 29.27 26.93
CA GLY A 18 32.22 28.57 25.94
C GLY A 18 32.11 29.17 24.52
N ALA A 19 32.96 30.12 24.13
CA ALA A 19 32.92 30.78 22.82
C ALA A 19 34.02 30.34 21.84
N ARG A 20 35.12 29.74 22.33
CA ARG A 20 36.31 29.48 21.48
C ARG A 20 36.26 28.18 20.67
N ASP A 21 35.47 27.19 21.09
CA ASP A 21 35.27 25.97 20.30
C ASP A 21 33.82 25.48 20.34
N ALA A 22 32.98 26.14 19.57
CA ALA A 22 31.55 25.84 19.48
C ALA A 22 31.24 24.47 18.85
N PHE A 23 32.23 23.78 18.25
CA PHE A 23 32.08 22.48 17.59
C PHE A 23 33.07 21.44 18.11
N GLY A 24 33.56 21.60 19.34
CA GLY A 24 34.61 20.76 19.90
C GLY A 24 34.20 19.28 20.06
N ARG A 25 32.94 19.01 20.44
CA ARG A 25 32.44 17.63 20.62
C ARG A 25 32.34 16.89 19.28
N SER A 26 31.75 17.52 18.27
CA SER A 26 31.66 16.94 16.93
C SER A 26 33.04 16.78 16.26
N ARG A 27 33.97 17.74 16.43
CA ARG A 27 35.33 17.58 15.90
C ARG A 27 36.10 16.45 16.59
N ALA A 28 36.04 16.37 17.92
CA ALA A 28 36.70 15.30 18.67
C ALA A 28 36.18 13.90 18.27
N LEU A 29 34.88 13.75 17.99
CA LEU A 29 34.34 12.49 17.47
C LEU A 29 34.81 12.21 16.03
N LEU A 30 34.87 13.21 15.15
CA LEU A 30 35.41 13.04 13.80
C LEU A 30 36.89 12.61 13.84
N GLU A 31 37.70 13.21 14.71
CA GLU A 31 39.09 12.83 14.93
C GLU A 31 39.21 11.39 15.47
N GLN A 32 38.35 10.97 16.41
CA GLN A 32 38.26 9.59 16.88
C GLN A 32 37.84 8.60 15.78
N MET A 33 36.89 8.98 14.91
CA MET A 33 36.49 8.19 13.75
C MET A 33 37.66 8.00 12.77
N THR A 34 38.39 9.07 12.45
CA THR A 34 39.56 9.01 11.57
C THR A 34 40.69 8.18 12.19
N ALA A 35 40.95 8.31 13.49
CA ALA A 35 41.95 7.50 14.20
C ALA A 35 41.58 6.01 14.21
N ALA A 36 40.32 5.66 14.45
CA ALA A 36 39.85 4.27 14.42
C ALA A 36 39.95 3.65 13.02
N LEU A 37 39.64 4.41 11.96
CA LEU A 37 39.80 3.96 10.57
C LEU A 37 41.27 3.76 10.14
N ALA A 38 42.20 4.38 10.88
CA ALA A 38 43.64 4.19 10.69
C ALA A 38 44.25 3.13 11.64
N ASP A 39 43.45 2.53 12.53
CA ASP A 39 43.91 1.44 13.40
C ASP A 39 43.88 0.08 12.68
N SER A 40 44.81 -0.77 13.09
CA SER A 40 45.00 -2.16 12.68
C SER A 40 43.73 -3.02 12.65
N ASP A 41 42.79 -2.86 13.60
CA ASP A 41 41.54 -3.63 13.61
C ASP A 41 40.60 -3.28 12.45
N LEU A 42 40.46 -2.00 12.08
CA LEU A 42 39.62 -1.59 10.95
C LEU A 42 40.36 -1.61 9.60
N LEU A 43 41.68 -1.41 9.58
CA LEU A 43 42.50 -1.65 8.39
C LEU A 43 42.54 -3.14 7.99
N GLY A 44 42.44 -4.05 8.97
CA GLY A 44 42.30 -5.49 8.74
C GLY A 44 40.85 -5.98 8.60
N ALA A 45 39.86 -5.10 8.72
CA ALA A 45 38.45 -5.48 8.68
C ALA A 45 37.92 -5.65 7.23
N PRO A 46 36.93 -6.54 7.02
CA PRO A 46 36.17 -6.56 5.78
C PRO A 46 35.31 -5.30 5.63
N ALA A 47 35.01 -4.93 4.38
CA ALA A 47 34.41 -3.63 4.05
C ALA A 47 33.03 -3.39 4.69
N ASP A 48 32.24 -4.45 4.89
CA ASP A 48 30.95 -4.41 5.58
C ASP A 48 31.09 -3.97 7.04
N ARG A 49 32.09 -4.48 7.78
CA ARG A 49 32.39 -4.04 9.15
C ARG A 49 32.83 -2.57 9.23
N VAL A 50 33.51 -2.07 8.20
CA VAL A 50 33.90 -0.65 8.09
C VAL A 50 32.68 0.23 7.77
N GLU A 51 31.80 -0.21 6.87
CA GLU A 51 30.54 0.46 6.55
C GLU A 51 29.60 0.53 7.77
N ASP A 52 29.51 -0.55 8.55
CA ASP A 52 28.72 -0.62 9.79
C ASP A 52 29.32 0.27 10.91
N PHE A 53 30.64 0.46 10.93
CA PHE A 53 31.29 1.45 11.82
C PHE A 53 30.94 2.88 11.41
N LEU A 54 31.17 3.23 10.13
CA LEU A 54 30.88 4.55 9.57
C LEU A 54 29.40 4.94 9.73
N SER A 55 28.48 4.01 9.45
CA SER A 55 27.03 4.25 9.52
C SER A 55 26.50 4.45 10.95
N ARG A 56 27.19 3.89 11.96
CA ARG A 56 26.86 4.13 13.38
C ARG A 56 27.47 5.45 13.86
N GLN A 57 28.77 5.63 13.69
CA GLN A 57 29.46 6.82 14.21
C GLN A 57 29.07 8.10 13.45
N GLY A 58 28.82 8.01 12.14
CA GLY A 58 28.36 9.13 11.33
C GLY A 58 27.01 9.72 11.79
N ARG A 59 26.11 8.91 12.33
CA ARG A 59 24.85 9.39 12.93
C ARG A 59 25.08 10.12 14.24
N GLU A 60 25.96 9.62 15.10
CA GLU A 60 26.31 10.32 16.35
C GLU A 60 27.08 11.62 16.06
N LEU A 61 27.95 11.65 15.05
CA LEU A 61 28.59 12.87 14.56
C LEU A 61 27.57 13.90 14.04
N GLN A 62 26.58 13.47 13.25
CA GLN A 62 25.46 14.33 12.83
C GLN A 62 24.68 14.87 14.04
N ARG A 63 24.38 14.02 15.03
CA ARG A 63 23.69 14.41 16.27
C ARG A 63 24.48 15.45 17.07
N LEU A 64 25.80 15.26 17.21
CA LEU A 64 26.69 16.21 17.88
C LEU A 64 26.82 17.52 17.12
N LEU A 65 26.92 17.49 15.78
CA LEU A 65 26.91 18.72 14.96
C LEU A 65 25.62 19.55 15.17
N LEU A 66 24.47 18.89 15.32
CA LEU A 66 23.22 19.58 15.65
C LEU A 66 23.20 20.10 17.10
N GLN A 67 23.72 19.34 18.08
CA GLN A 67 23.83 19.80 19.47
C GLN A 67 24.78 20.99 19.60
N ASP A 68 25.95 20.92 18.98
CA ASP A 68 26.95 22.00 18.90
C ASP A 68 26.35 23.27 18.26
N HIS A 69 25.57 23.12 17.18
CA HIS A 69 24.83 24.24 16.58
C HIS A 69 23.77 24.85 17.52
N LEU A 70 23.00 24.02 18.24
CA LEU A 70 21.95 24.47 19.15
C LEU A 70 22.55 25.17 20.38
N ASP A 71 23.62 24.64 20.96
CA ASP A 71 24.33 25.22 22.09
C ASP A 71 24.96 26.56 21.70
N LEU A 72 25.56 26.66 20.50
CA LEU A 72 26.04 27.93 19.94
C LEU A 72 24.92 28.96 19.75
N ARG A 73 23.71 28.53 19.37
CA ARG A 73 22.54 29.42 19.29
C ARG A 73 22.04 29.85 20.68
N ALA A 74 22.11 29.00 21.69
CA ALA A 74 21.77 29.34 23.07
C ALA A 74 22.76 30.35 23.68
N VAL A 75 24.06 30.17 23.46
CA VAL A 75 25.12 31.12 23.86
C VAL A 75 24.98 32.48 23.14
N ARG A 76 24.34 32.50 21.95
CA ARG A 76 24.06 33.71 21.17
C ARG A 76 22.61 34.22 21.30
N GLU A 77 21.81 33.73 22.25
CA GLU A 77 20.44 34.23 22.44
C GLU A 77 20.47 35.60 23.14
N GLU A 78 20.14 36.66 22.40
CA GLU A 78 20.07 38.02 22.95
C GLU A 78 18.93 38.14 23.98
N ARG A 79 19.26 38.58 25.20
CA ARG A 79 18.27 38.85 26.23
C ARG A 79 17.51 40.15 25.93
N LEU A 80 16.21 40.02 25.64
CA LEU A 80 15.28 41.15 25.54
C LEU A 80 15.04 41.79 26.93
N PRO A 81 14.85 43.11 27.02
CA PRO A 81 14.59 43.79 28.29
C PRO A 81 13.19 43.50 28.85
N ALA A 82 12.22 43.26 27.96
CA ALA A 82 10.86 42.83 28.28
C ALA A 82 10.26 42.08 27.07
N LEU A 83 9.27 41.24 27.32
CA LEU A 83 8.52 40.51 26.30
C LEU A 83 7.02 40.52 26.65
N THR A 84 6.19 40.94 25.71
CA THR A 84 4.72 41.05 25.87
C THR A 84 4.05 40.18 24.82
N ASP A 85 2.95 39.51 25.16
CA ASP A 85 2.15 38.65 24.28
C ASP A 85 0.83 39.30 23.83
N THR A 86 0.00 38.51 23.14
CA THR A 86 -1.37 38.83 22.73
C THR A 86 -2.27 39.24 23.88
N ASP A 87 -1.96 38.78 25.09
CA ASP A 87 -2.76 38.95 26.30
C ASP A 87 -2.30 40.19 27.10
N GLU A 88 -1.44 41.02 26.48
CA GLU A 88 -0.77 42.22 27.01
C GLU A 88 0.13 41.98 28.24
N VAL A 89 0.41 40.72 28.58
CA VAL A 89 1.16 40.35 29.80
C VAL A 89 2.67 40.56 29.62
N THR A 90 3.15 41.70 30.10
CA THR A 90 4.56 42.09 29.99
C THR A 90 5.47 41.33 30.97
N ARG A 91 6.33 40.46 30.45
CA ARG A 91 7.29 39.62 31.17
C ARG A 91 8.67 40.28 31.20
N ARG A 92 9.14 40.64 32.41
CA ARG A 92 10.46 41.28 32.64
C ARG A 92 11.50 40.36 33.30
N ARG A 93 11.05 39.28 33.94
CA ARG A 93 11.93 38.24 34.50
C ARG A 93 12.33 37.29 33.37
N ALA A 94 13.64 37.11 33.18
CA ALA A 94 14.22 36.22 32.17
C ALA A 94 15.20 35.26 32.84
N GLU A 95 15.05 33.96 32.59
CA GLU A 95 15.89 32.89 33.14
C GLU A 95 16.59 32.14 31.99
N PRO A 96 17.93 32.16 31.87
CA PRO A 96 18.64 31.38 30.86
C PRO A 96 18.62 29.87 31.20
N GLY A 97 19.07 29.03 30.25
CA GLY A 97 19.33 27.61 30.50
C GLY A 97 18.10 26.70 30.51
N ARG A 98 16.94 27.14 30.02
CA ARG A 98 15.73 26.31 29.99
C ARG A 98 15.76 25.32 28.83
N VAL A 99 16.03 24.06 29.15
CA VAL A 99 16.06 22.94 28.18
C VAL A 99 14.65 22.54 27.70
N HIS A 100 14.55 22.19 26.41
CA HIS A 100 13.51 21.36 25.81
C HIS A 100 14.16 20.16 25.09
N GLN A 101 13.57 18.98 25.23
CA GLN A 101 14.05 17.74 24.62
C GLN A 101 13.47 17.57 23.22
N LEU A 102 14.33 17.33 22.21
CA LEU A 102 13.92 17.16 20.82
C LEU A 102 14.49 15.85 20.25
N ALA A 103 13.62 14.93 19.87
CA ALA A 103 13.95 13.75 19.08
C ALA A 103 13.88 14.09 17.58
N THR A 104 14.96 13.79 16.88
CA THR A 104 15.15 14.09 15.46
C THR A 104 15.46 12.83 14.65
N THR A 105 15.53 12.94 13.32
CA THR A 105 15.93 11.86 12.41
C THR A 105 17.37 11.37 12.61
N ILE A 106 18.22 12.12 13.31
CA ILE A 106 19.63 11.80 13.56
C ILE A 106 19.94 11.52 15.04
N GLY A 107 18.95 11.59 15.94
CA GLY A 107 19.14 11.37 17.37
C GLY A 107 18.35 12.34 18.25
N ARG A 108 18.55 12.24 19.57
CA ARG A 108 18.02 13.23 20.53
C ARG A 108 19.02 14.36 20.77
N VAL A 109 18.50 15.58 20.87
CA VAL A 109 19.25 16.80 21.18
C VAL A 109 18.47 17.65 22.18
N GLU A 110 19.19 18.47 22.93
CA GLU A 110 18.66 19.40 23.91
C GLU A 110 18.65 20.82 23.34
N VAL A 111 17.55 21.54 23.48
CA VAL A 111 17.46 22.95 23.10
C VAL A 111 17.40 23.81 24.37
N SER A 112 18.55 24.36 24.75
CA SER A 112 18.67 25.36 25.81
C SER A 112 18.26 26.75 25.29
N ARG A 113 17.57 27.54 26.11
CA ARG A 113 17.12 28.91 25.77
C ARG A 113 16.69 29.72 26.98
N ILE A 114 16.35 30.99 26.76
CA ILE A 114 15.80 31.90 27.78
C ILE A 114 14.30 31.64 27.99
N ALA A 115 13.89 31.70 29.26
CA ALA A 115 12.50 31.63 29.71
C ALA A 115 12.06 32.98 30.28
N TYR A 116 11.15 33.66 29.59
CA TYR A 116 10.54 34.92 30.05
C TYR A 116 9.30 34.60 30.88
N ARG A 117 9.14 35.26 32.04
CA ARG A 117 8.08 34.98 33.02
C ARG A 117 7.42 36.23 33.59
N ALA A 118 6.16 36.06 33.99
CA ALA A 118 5.40 36.93 34.88
C ALA A 118 4.56 36.06 35.84
N PRO A 119 4.16 36.56 37.02
CA PRO A 119 3.24 35.85 37.92
C PRO A 119 1.93 35.50 37.21
N GLY A 120 1.37 34.32 37.47
CA GLY A 120 0.11 33.83 36.87
C GLY A 120 0.18 33.46 35.38
N ALA A 121 1.25 33.81 34.66
CA ALA A 121 1.34 33.68 33.22
C ALA A 121 2.23 32.51 32.77
N SER A 122 1.97 32.01 31.55
CA SER A 122 2.82 31.03 30.86
C SER A 122 4.23 31.58 30.62
N ALA A 123 5.24 30.70 30.63
CA ALA A 123 6.60 31.09 30.22
C ALA A 123 6.67 31.21 28.70
N LEU A 124 7.38 32.23 28.20
CA LEU A 124 7.62 32.46 26.78
C LEU A 124 9.09 32.24 26.41
N HIS A 125 9.32 31.81 25.17
CA HIS A 125 10.61 31.37 24.66
C HIS A 125 10.82 31.90 23.22
N PRO A 126 11.43 33.09 23.03
CA PRO A 126 11.66 33.66 21.70
C PRO A 126 12.42 32.74 20.76
N ALA A 127 13.42 31.99 21.26
CA ALA A 127 14.13 30.99 20.49
C ALA A 127 13.22 29.92 19.86
N ASP A 128 12.09 29.56 20.46
CA ASP A 128 11.18 28.52 19.93
C ASP A 128 10.58 28.94 18.60
N ALA A 129 10.20 30.22 18.45
CA ALA A 129 9.74 30.79 17.18
C ALA A 129 10.86 30.82 16.13
N VAL A 130 12.07 31.28 16.50
CA VAL A 130 13.21 31.42 15.56
C VAL A 130 13.88 30.06 15.23
N LEU A 131 13.46 28.98 15.89
CA LEU A 131 13.81 27.59 15.58
C LEU A 131 12.64 26.78 15.00
N ALA A 132 11.42 27.35 14.97
CA ALA A 132 10.17 26.64 14.69
C ALA A 132 10.03 25.32 15.47
N LEU A 133 10.26 25.36 16.79
CA LEU A 133 10.24 24.15 17.63
C LEU A 133 8.81 23.61 17.81
N PRO A 134 8.60 22.29 17.62
CA PRO A 134 7.33 21.66 17.95
C PRO A 134 7.04 21.73 19.46
N ARG A 135 5.75 21.81 19.83
CA ARG A 135 5.31 21.66 21.24
C ARG A 135 5.56 20.27 21.83
N THR A 136 5.88 19.28 21.00
CA THR A 136 6.08 17.87 21.39
C THR A 136 7.47 17.39 21.00
N LEU A 137 7.95 16.33 21.65
CA LEU A 137 9.29 15.75 21.50
C LEU A 137 9.75 15.52 20.04
N HIS A 138 8.85 15.25 19.10
CA HIS A 138 9.24 14.80 17.76
C HIS A 138 9.37 15.98 16.77
N SER A 139 10.58 16.17 16.25
CA SER A 139 10.89 17.21 15.25
C SER A 139 10.11 17.03 13.95
N TYR A 140 9.87 18.11 13.23
CA TYR A 140 9.11 18.09 11.98
C TYR A 140 9.69 17.13 10.90
N PRO A 141 11.01 17.05 10.65
CA PRO A 141 11.57 16.02 9.77
C PRO A 141 11.27 14.58 10.23
N LEU A 142 11.28 14.31 11.54
CA LEU A 142 10.93 12.99 12.08
C LEU A 142 9.44 12.70 11.92
N ARG A 143 8.57 13.71 12.09
CA ARG A 143 7.13 13.60 11.82
C ARG A 143 6.82 13.28 10.36
N LEU A 144 7.53 13.93 9.43
CA LEU A 144 7.40 13.65 7.99
C LEU A 144 7.76 12.21 7.66
N GLN A 145 8.87 11.71 8.20
CA GLN A 145 9.27 10.32 7.98
C GLN A 145 8.27 9.33 8.61
N VAL A 146 7.74 9.63 9.80
CA VAL A 146 6.64 8.86 10.41
C VAL A 146 5.42 8.81 9.48
N ALA A 147 5.05 9.92 8.84
CA ALA A 147 3.93 9.97 7.92
C ALA A 147 4.12 9.03 6.71
N TYR A 148 5.29 9.05 6.05
CA TYR A 148 5.58 8.12 4.94
C TYR A 148 5.58 6.65 5.40
N GLU A 149 6.28 6.33 6.49
CA GLU A 149 6.43 4.95 6.96
C GLU A 149 5.10 4.35 7.46
N ALA A 150 4.32 5.13 8.22
CA ALA A 150 3.01 4.72 8.72
C ALA A 150 1.94 4.72 7.62
N ALA A 151 2.08 5.54 6.57
CA ALA A 151 1.28 5.41 5.35
C ALA A 151 1.62 4.10 4.63
N ALA A 152 2.90 3.83 4.37
CA ALA A 152 3.37 2.74 3.49
C ALA A 152 2.98 1.34 3.98
N GLY A 153 3.32 0.97 5.22
CA GLY A 153 3.21 -0.40 5.74
C GLY A 153 2.60 -0.49 7.14
N SER A 154 2.47 -1.71 7.69
CA SER A 154 1.90 -1.88 9.03
C SER A 154 2.67 -1.09 10.09
N LEU A 155 2.01 -0.64 11.16
CA LEU A 155 2.66 0.24 12.15
C LEU A 155 3.90 -0.40 12.79
N ARG A 156 3.98 -1.73 12.89
CA ARG A 156 5.20 -2.43 13.31
C ARG A 156 6.34 -2.24 12.31
N GLN A 157 6.09 -2.46 11.02
CA GLN A 157 7.08 -2.24 9.96
C GLN A 157 7.55 -0.77 9.94
N ALA A 158 6.65 0.18 10.18
CA ALA A 158 6.99 1.59 10.33
C ALA A 158 7.91 1.84 11.54
N GLN A 159 7.60 1.27 12.73
CA GLN A 159 8.50 1.33 13.90
C GLN A 159 9.88 0.73 13.59
N ASP A 160 9.92 -0.42 12.91
CA ASP A 160 11.17 -1.11 12.57
C ASP A 160 12.00 -0.31 11.54
N ALA A 161 11.36 0.35 10.57
CA ALA A 161 12.00 1.16 9.54
C ALA A 161 12.52 2.51 10.07
N LEU A 162 11.71 3.20 10.89
CA LEU A 162 12.13 4.39 11.63
C LEU A 162 13.31 4.07 12.54
N ASN A 163 13.27 2.95 13.26
CA ASN A 163 14.38 2.53 14.11
C ASN A 163 15.67 2.27 13.30
N ARG A 164 15.61 1.50 12.21
CA ARG A 164 16.79 1.22 11.36
C ARG A 164 17.43 2.51 10.84
N SER A 165 16.63 3.43 10.30
CA SER A 165 17.10 4.68 9.68
C SER A 165 17.54 5.72 10.71
N THR A 166 16.69 6.06 11.69
CA THR A 166 16.88 7.20 12.61
C THR A 166 17.39 6.85 14.01
N GLY A 167 17.43 5.56 14.36
CA GLY A 167 17.65 5.10 15.73
C GLY A 167 16.54 5.50 16.72
N GLN A 168 15.42 6.08 16.26
CA GLN A 168 14.34 6.51 17.14
C GLN A 168 13.33 5.38 17.38
N HIS A 169 13.14 5.04 18.65
CA HIS A 169 12.07 4.15 19.10
C HIS A 169 10.80 4.95 19.39
N LEU A 170 9.82 4.89 18.48
CA LEU A 170 8.48 5.44 18.68
C LEU A 170 7.49 4.30 18.97
N GLY A 171 6.59 4.51 19.94
CA GLY A 171 5.48 3.60 20.22
C GLY A 171 4.33 3.75 19.22
N THR A 172 3.55 2.68 19.02
CA THR A 172 2.42 2.64 18.07
C THR A 172 1.41 3.78 18.28
N ARG A 173 1.15 4.18 19.54
CA ARG A 173 0.32 5.35 19.88
C ARG A 173 0.94 6.66 19.36
N GLN A 174 2.24 6.87 19.56
CA GLN A 174 2.95 8.08 19.14
C GLN A 174 2.98 8.20 17.60
N LEU A 175 3.12 7.08 16.88
CA LEU A 175 3.00 7.08 15.42
C LEU A 175 1.61 7.57 14.99
N MET A 176 0.54 7.07 15.61
CA MET A 176 -0.82 7.49 15.27
C MET A 176 -1.10 8.95 15.65
N GLU A 177 -0.64 9.41 16.81
CA GLU A 177 -0.75 10.83 17.21
C GLU A 177 -0.04 11.76 16.23
N ILE A 178 1.14 11.37 15.73
CA ILE A 178 1.84 12.09 14.67
C ILE A 178 1.06 12.04 13.36
N CYS A 179 0.50 10.88 12.95
CA CYS A 179 -0.28 10.76 11.72
C CYS A 179 -1.54 11.64 11.75
N THR A 180 -2.28 11.64 12.87
CA THR A 180 -3.48 12.47 13.03
C THR A 180 -3.14 13.96 13.03
N ALA A 181 -2.05 14.38 13.68
CA ALA A 181 -1.57 15.76 13.61
C ALA A 181 -1.11 16.14 12.20
N ALA A 182 -0.43 15.23 11.50
CA ALA A 182 0.12 15.43 10.16
C ALA A 182 -0.95 15.57 9.06
N VAL A 183 -2.23 15.25 9.30
CA VAL A 183 -3.33 15.46 8.33
C VAL A 183 -4.24 16.64 8.68
N ALA A 184 -3.99 17.34 9.79
CA ALA A 184 -4.92 18.34 10.33
C ALA A 184 -5.21 19.52 9.38
N ASP A 185 -4.36 19.75 8.38
CA ASP A 185 -4.46 20.86 7.42
C ASP A 185 -4.90 20.44 6.01
N VAL A 186 -5.15 19.15 5.73
CA VAL A 186 -5.38 18.64 4.35
C VAL A 186 -6.67 19.22 3.74
N ASP A 187 -7.77 19.27 4.49
CA ASP A 187 -9.03 19.87 4.03
C ASP A 187 -8.85 21.36 3.67
N ALA A 188 -8.04 22.09 4.45
CA ALA A 188 -7.71 23.49 4.18
C ALA A 188 -6.81 23.64 2.94
N PHE A 189 -5.81 22.77 2.80
CA PHE A 189 -4.87 22.72 1.68
C PHE A 189 -5.58 22.51 0.34
N TYR A 190 -6.43 21.47 0.23
CA TYR A 190 -7.24 21.24 -0.97
C TYR A 190 -8.36 22.28 -1.14
N GLY A 191 -8.81 22.90 -0.05
CA GLY A 191 -9.74 24.03 -0.06
C GLY A 191 -9.19 25.28 -0.75
N LEU A 192 -7.87 25.51 -0.76
CA LEU A 192 -7.26 26.69 -1.39
C LEU A 192 -7.44 26.69 -2.92
N SER A 193 -7.89 27.82 -3.45
CA SER A 193 -8.11 28.01 -4.89
C SER A 193 -6.83 27.81 -5.71
N GLU A 194 -5.67 28.14 -5.15
CA GLU A 194 -4.37 27.96 -5.82
C GLU A 194 -4.02 26.47 -6.04
N HIS A 195 -4.39 25.56 -5.13
CA HIS A 195 -4.17 24.14 -5.36
C HIS A 195 -5.19 23.54 -6.35
N ARG A 196 -6.43 24.07 -6.38
CA ARG A 196 -7.39 23.78 -7.46
C ARG A 196 -6.90 24.25 -8.83
N LEU A 197 -6.12 25.34 -8.88
CA LEU A 197 -5.42 25.79 -10.10
C LEU A 197 -4.17 24.95 -10.41
N ALA A 198 -3.39 24.53 -9.41
CA ALA A 198 -2.23 23.65 -9.59
C ALA A 198 -2.61 22.30 -10.22
N THR A 199 -3.80 21.78 -9.90
CA THR A 199 -4.35 20.56 -10.54
C THR A 199 -4.64 20.75 -12.04
N ARG A 200 -4.84 21.98 -12.54
CA ARG A 200 -4.88 22.28 -13.98
C ARG A 200 -3.50 22.23 -14.64
N GLY A 201 -2.43 22.32 -13.86
CA GLY A 201 -1.05 22.46 -14.34
C GLY A 201 -0.32 21.16 -14.71
N ARG A 202 -0.93 19.98 -14.58
CA ARG A 202 -0.28 18.69 -14.90
C ARG A 202 -0.28 18.33 -16.40
N ASN A 203 0.04 19.31 -17.25
CA ASN A 203 0.40 19.15 -18.67
C ASN A 203 -0.39 18.09 -19.47
N LEU A 204 -1.71 18.10 -19.31
CA LEU A 204 -2.64 17.53 -20.29
C LEU A 204 -3.28 18.71 -20.98
N ALA A 205 -3.29 18.70 -22.32
CA ALA A 205 -3.82 19.82 -23.09
C ALA A 205 -5.30 20.04 -22.76
N GLU A 206 -5.77 21.28 -22.91
CA GLU A 206 -7.19 21.63 -22.95
C GLU A 206 -7.82 21.14 -24.26
N SER A 207 -7.70 19.83 -24.53
CA SER A 207 -8.34 19.17 -25.67
C SER A 207 -9.68 18.61 -25.25
N ASP A 208 -10.72 19.06 -25.94
CA ASP A 208 -12.09 18.56 -25.80
C ASP A 208 -12.22 17.06 -26.19
N GLU A 209 -11.19 16.50 -26.84
CA GLU A 209 -11.07 15.09 -27.23
C GLU A 209 -10.92 14.13 -26.04
N LEU A 210 -10.48 14.62 -24.86
CA LEU A 210 -10.28 13.78 -23.69
C LEU A 210 -11.57 13.59 -22.90
N ALA A 211 -11.98 12.33 -22.71
CA ALA A 211 -13.10 12.02 -21.83
C ALA A 211 -12.71 12.24 -20.36
N LEU A 212 -13.56 12.92 -19.58
CA LEU A 212 -13.39 13.09 -18.15
C LEU A 212 -14.10 11.97 -17.40
N VAL A 213 -13.34 11.14 -16.70
CA VAL A 213 -13.84 9.94 -16.03
C VAL A 213 -13.94 10.16 -14.53
N LEU A 214 -15.16 10.00 -14.02
CA LEU A 214 -15.49 9.99 -12.60
C LEU A 214 -15.69 8.51 -12.18
N SER A 215 -15.18 8.12 -11.01
CA SER A 215 -15.37 6.75 -10.53
C SER A 215 -15.35 6.67 -9.01
N VAL A 216 -16.24 5.84 -8.44
CA VAL A 216 -16.43 5.67 -7.00
C VAL A 216 -16.56 4.18 -6.67
N ASP A 217 -15.89 3.75 -5.61
CA ASP A 217 -15.99 2.41 -5.02
C ASP A 217 -15.89 2.52 -3.50
N ALA A 218 -16.30 1.49 -2.76
CA ALA A 218 -16.13 1.42 -1.33
C ALA A 218 -15.75 0.01 -0.85
N THR A 219 -14.68 -0.06 -0.06
CA THR A 219 -14.17 -1.30 0.54
C THR A 219 -14.30 -1.27 2.06
N GLY A 220 -14.84 -2.33 2.65
CA GLY A 220 -14.87 -2.49 4.10
C GLY A 220 -13.46 -2.58 4.71
N ILE A 221 -13.23 -1.94 5.85
CA ILE A 221 -12.04 -2.03 6.72
C ILE A 221 -12.45 -2.50 8.12
N ASN A 222 -11.58 -3.22 8.84
CA ASN A 222 -11.91 -3.80 10.14
C ASN A 222 -11.71 -2.77 11.27
N MET A 223 -12.76 -2.49 12.05
CA MET A 223 -12.70 -1.49 13.14
C MET A 223 -12.42 -2.13 14.50
N ILE A 224 -11.99 -1.31 15.47
CA ILE A 224 -12.07 -1.64 16.90
C ILE A 224 -13.54 -1.58 17.37
N PRO A 225 -13.94 -2.33 18.42
CA PRO A 225 -15.35 -2.48 18.80
C PRO A 225 -16.06 -1.20 19.25
N THR A 226 -15.32 -0.23 19.80
CA THR A 226 -15.84 1.07 20.25
C THR A 226 -16.39 1.89 19.08
N ASP A 227 -15.69 1.85 17.95
CA ASP A 227 -15.83 2.74 16.78
C ASP A 227 -16.73 2.14 15.68
N LEU A 228 -17.37 1.00 15.98
CA LEU A 228 -18.46 0.46 15.19
C LEU A 228 -19.69 1.38 15.30
N ASN A 229 -20.45 1.48 14.21
CA ASN A 229 -21.78 2.12 14.22
C ASN A 229 -22.62 1.51 15.37
N PRO A 230 -23.36 2.31 16.18
CA PRO A 230 -24.07 1.80 17.35
C PRO A 230 -24.99 0.60 17.11
N ALA A 231 -25.69 0.52 15.97
CA ALA A 231 -26.52 -0.62 15.60
C ALA A 231 -25.65 -1.86 15.32
N VAL A 232 -24.60 -1.69 14.51
CA VAL A 232 -23.60 -2.73 14.21
C VAL A 232 -22.86 -3.21 15.47
N ARG A 233 -22.68 -2.32 16.46
CA ARG A 233 -22.09 -2.63 17.77
C ARG A 233 -23.03 -3.46 18.63
N ALA A 234 -24.33 -3.16 18.62
CA ALA A 234 -25.36 -3.97 19.27
C ALA A 234 -25.45 -5.37 18.62
N ASP A 235 -25.51 -5.44 17.29
CA ASP A 235 -25.48 -6.72 16.55
C ASP A 235 -24.22 -7.53 16.88
N ALA A 236 -23.05 -6.90 16.89
CA ALA A 236 -21.77 -7.56 17.18
C ALA A 236 -21.65 -8.04 18.64
N ALA A 237 -22.38 -7.40 19.58
CA ALA A 237 -22.49 -7.82 20.97
C ALA A 237 -23.48 -8.99 21.13
N ALA A 238 -24.67 -8.92 20.54
CA ALA A 238 -25.63 -10.03 20.51
C ALA A 238 -25.05 -11.28 19.81
N GLN A 239 -24.21 -11.10 18.78
CA GLN A 239 -23.42 -12.16 18.14
C GLN A 239 -22.17 -12.61 18.94
N ALA A 240 -21.86 -11.98 20.07
CA ALA A 240 -20.84 -12.42 21.01
C ALA A 240 -21.42 -13.25 22.16
N GLU A 241 -22.64 -12.94 22.59
CA GLU A 241 -23.34 -13.65 23.66
C GLU A 241 -23.87 -15.02 23.23
N ARG A 242 -24.09 -15.25 21.92
CA ARG A 242 -24.47 -16.56 21.37
C ARG A 242 -23.32 -17.58 21.51
N ARG A 243 -23.35 -18.34 22.61
CA ARG A 243 -22.38 -19.37 23.03
C ARG A 243 -22.36 -20.63 22.15
N GLN A 244 -22.04 -20.49 20.87
CA GLN A 244 -21.46 -21.55 20.03
C GLN A 244 -21.01 -20.93 18.69
N ARG A 245 -19.72 -20.60 18.59
CA ARG A 245 -19.11 -20.27 17.29
C ARG A 245 -18.50 -21.53 16.70
N PRO A 246 -18.80 -21.89 15.44
CA PRO A 246 -17.88 -22.71 14.65
C PRO A 246 -16.48 -22.08 14.71
N SER A 247 -15.42 -22.89 14.63
CA SER A 247 -14.07 -22.33 14.56
C SER A 247 -13.93 -21.38 13.37
N ALA A 248 -12.96 -20.46 13.39
CA ALA A 248 -12.73 -19.54 12.27
C ALA A 248 -12.34 -20.21 10.92
N LYS A 249 -12.18 -21.55 10.92
CA LYS A 249 -12.02 -22.39 9.72
C LYS A 249 -13.33 -23.01 9.21
N LEU A 250 -14.38 -23.02 10.04
CA LEU A 250 -15.67 -23.69 9.83
C LEU A 250 -16.84 -22.72 9.66
N SER A 251 -16.73 -21.50 10.17
CA SER A 251 -17.65 -20.42 9.78
C SER A 251 -17.52 -20.18 8.28
N ALA A 252 -18.63 -20.29 7.53
CA ALA A 252 -18.75 -19.63 6.24
C ALA A 252 -18.42 -18.13 6.38
N ARG A 253 -18.19 -17.43 5.26
CA ARG A 253 -17.64 -16.06 5.24
C ARG A 253 -18.65 -14.97 5.68
N GLU A 254 -19.22 -15.13 6.87
CA GLU A 254 -20.26 -14.29 7.45
C GLU A 254 -19.80 -12.83 7.56
N ARG A 255 -20.75 -11.92 7.30
CA ARG A 255 -20.56 -10.48 7.46
C ARG A 255 -20.65 -10.14 8.96
N THR A 256 -19.57 -10.38 9.71
CA THR A 256 -19.50 -10.31 11.19
C THR A 256 -19.73 -8.93 11.83
N GLY A 257 -20.41 -7.98 11.15
CA GLY A 257 -20.65 -6.60 11.56
C GLY A 257 -19.41 -5.69 11.53
N ARG A 258 -18.24 -6.21 11.90
CA ARG A 258 -17.02 -5.46 12.31
C ARG A 258 -16.31 -4.61 11.24
N ARG A 259 -16.97 -4.28 10.12
CA ARG A 259 -16.39 -3.52 9.01
C ARG A 259 -17.12 -2.20 8.77
N ARG A 260 -16.37 -1.10 8.68
CA ARG A 260 -16.84 0.20 8.16
C ARG A 260 -16.39 0.34 6.72
N MET A 261 -17.18 0.98 5.86
CA MET A 261 -16.81 1.20 4.47
C MET A 261 -15.86 2.39 4.36
N ALA A 262 -14.68 2.19 3.77
CA ALA A 262 -13.84 3.25 3.24
C ALA A 262 -14.27 3.49 1.79
N THR A 263 -14.77 4.69 1.49
CA THR A 263 -15.08 5.14 0.13
C THR A 263 -13.82 5.71 -0.50
N VAL A 264 -13.59 5.41 -1.77
CA VAL A 264 -12.57 6.08 -2.60
C VAL A 264 -13.30 6.67 -3.80
N THR A 265 -12.92 7.88 -4.19
CA THR A 265 -13.30 8.48 -5.48
C THR A 265 -12.05 8.78 -6.30
N ALA A 266 -12.20 8.80 -7.63
CA ALA A 266 -11.14 9.16 -8.56
C ALA A 266 -11.71 10.01 -9.70
N VAL A 267 -10.96 11.04 -10.09
CA VAL A 267 -11.22 11.85 -11.29
C VAL A 267 -9.95 11.81 -12.16
N PHE A 268 -10.10 11.35 -13.40
CA PHE A 268 -8.98 11.17 -14.34
C PHE A 268 -9.41 11.45 -15.78
N ASP A 269 -8.46 11.86 -16.62
CA ASP A 269 -8.71 11.96 -18.06
C ASP A 269 -8.47 10.59 -18.70
N SER A 270 -9.22 10.29 -19.77
CA SER A 270 -9.01 9.11 -20.60
C SER A 270 -8.86 9.50 -22.06
N HIS A 271 -7.75 9.09 -22.67
CA HIS A 271 -7.53 9.19 -24.10
C HIS A 271 -8.39 8.12 -24.82
N PRO A 272 -9.27 8.50 -25.76
CA PRO A 272 -10.10 7.53 -26.47
C PRO A 272 -9.28 6.54 -27.30
N ALA A 273 -9.55 5.24 -27.15
CA ALA A 273 -8.94 4.17 -27.95
C ALA A 273 -10.04 3.20 -28.44
N PRO A 274 -10.54 3.36 -29.68
CA PRO A 274 -11.57 2.50 -30.24
C PRO A 274 -11.18 1.02 -30.23
N GLY A 275 -12.14 0.15 -29.92
CA GLY A 275 -11.90 -1.29 -29.75
C GLY A 275 -13.13 -2.15 -30.03
N THR A 276 -12.97 -3.46 -29.80
CA THR A 276 -13.97 -4.48 -30.15
C THR A 276 -14.29 -5.40 -28.97
N PRO A 277 -15.40 -6.18 -29.04
CA PRO A 277 -15.69 -7.23 -28.06
C PRO A 277 -14.56 -8.26 -27.89
N ALA A 278 -13.77 -8.53 -28.94
CA ALA A 278 -12.62 -9.44 -28.89
C ALA A 278 -11.43 -8.87 -28.09
N ASP A 279 -11.24 -7.56 -28.12
CA ASP A 279 -10.23 -6.85 -27.31
C ASP A 279 -10.50 -6.95 -25.81
N ILE A 280 -11.73 -7.29 -25.41
CA ILE A 280 -12.12 -7.57 -24.03
C ILE A 280 -12.16 -9.09 -23.78
N MET A 281 -13.00 -9.81 -24.54
CA MET A 281 -13.31 -11.24 -24.42
C MET A 281 -12.90 -12.01 -25.68
N PRO A 282 -11.61 -12.40 -25.84
CA PRO A 282 -11.13 -13.11 -27.02
C PRO A 282 -11.54 -14.58 -26.93
N ALA A 283 -12.15 -15.08 -28.01
CA ALA A 283 -12.54 -16.46 -28.22
C ALA A 283 -11.36 -17.34 -28.65
N THR A 284 -10.38 -16.77 -29.38
CA THR A 284 -9.22 -17.51 -29.91
C THR A 284 -7.88 -17.03 -29.34
N ALA A 285 -6.82 -17.83 -29.54
CA ALA A 285 -5.45 -17.40 -29.27
C ALA A 285 -5.04 -16.23 -30.18
N THR A 286 -5.45 -16.27 -31.46
CA THR A 286 -5.17 -15.23 -32.46
C THR A 286 -5.76 -13.88 -32.06
N GLU A 287 -7.05 -13.83 -31.69
CA GLU A 287 -7.71 -12.61 -31.17
C GLU A 287 -7.00 -12.07 -29.90
N ARG A 288 -6.49 -12.97 -29.05
CA ARG A 288 -5.74 -12.57 -27.85
C ARG A 288 -4.39 -11.94 -28.18
N SER A 289 -3.70 -12.42 -29.21
CA SER A 289 -2.42 -11.87 -29.68
C SER A 289 -2.57 -10.60 -30.55
N SER A 290 -3.73 -10.41 -31.20
CA SER A 290 -4.04 -9.24 -32.03
C SER A 290 -4.85 -8.16 -31.29
N ARG A 291 -4.86 -8.20 -29.96
CA ARG A 291 -5.63 -7.27 -29.12
C ARG A 291 -5.10 -5.84 -29.25
N ASN A 292 -5.99 -4.89 -29.53
CA ASN A 292 -5.70 -3.47 -29.55
C ASN A 292 -5.40 -2.95 -28.12
N PRO A 293 -4.48 -1.97 -27.96
CA PRO A 293 -4.32 -1.25 -26.70
C PRO A 293 -5.62 -0.57 -26.26
N GLY A 294 -5.95 -0.69 -24.97
CA GLY A 294 -7.11 -0.02 -24.38
C GLY A 294 -6.88 1.46 -24.07
N PRO A 295 -7.93 2.18 -23.64
CA PRO A 295 -7.85 3.62 -23.33
C PRO A 295 -6.79 3.93 -22.28
N VAL A 296 -5.95 4.94 -22.55
CA VAL A 296 -4.87 5.36 -21.65
C VAL A 296 -5.41 6.41 -20.68
N THR A 297 -5.16 6.22 -19.38
CA THR A 297 -5.65 7.11 -18.32
C THR A 297 -4.55 8.02 -17.79
N SER A 298 -4.83 9.30 -17.62
CA SER A 298 -3.85 10.33 -17.28
C SER A 298 -4.39 11.36 -16.26
N GLY A 299 -3.48 12.04 -15.56
CA GLY A 299 -3.82 13.09 -14.59
C GLY A 299 -4.79 12.66 -13.48
N ARG A 300 -4.72 11.40 -13.02
CA ARG A 300 -5.60 10.87 -11.97
C ARG A 300 -5.37 11.58 -10.64
N VAL A 301 -6.43 12.09 -10.05
CA VAL A 301 -6.50 12.51 -8.63
C VAL A 301 -7.47 11.58 -7.90
N VAL A 302 -7.20 11.28 -6.63
CA VAL A 302 -8.03 10.45 -5.75
C VAL A 302 -8.41 11.19 -4.48
N HIS A 303 -9.55 10.83 -3.88
CA HIS A 303 -9.95 11.26 -2.53
C HIS A 303 -10.51 10.08 -1.72
N THR A 304 -10.30 10.08 -0.39
CA THR A 304 -10.54 8.93 0.49
C THR A 304 -11.29 9.28 1.78
N GLY A 305 -12.36 8.54 2.07
CA GLY A 305 -13.25 8.83 3.22
C GLY A 305 -13.74 7.60 3.96
N VAL A 306 -13.52 7.58 5.27
CA VAL A 306 -14.10 6.64 6.25
C VAL A 306 -15.05 7.39 7.18
N THR A 307 -14.68 8.60 7.60
CA THR A 307 -15.56 9.53 8.33
C THR A 307 -16.65 10.07 7.39
N THR A 308 -16.24 10.56 6.23
CA THR A 308 -17.08 11.14 5.15
C THR A 308 -18.13 10.15 4.63
N THR A 309 -19.34 10.64 4.36
CA THR A 309 -20.41 9.82 3.75
C THR A 309 -20.17 9.66 2.24
N THR A 310 -20.59 8.54 1.66
CA THR A 310 -20.47 8.31 0.20
C THR A 310 -21.18 9.40 -0.62
N THR A 311 -22.25 10.01 -0.09
CA THR A 311 -22.90 11.18 -0.72
C THR A 311 -21.98 12.39 -0.76
N LYS A 312 -21.34 12.77 0.35
CA LYS A 312 -20.40 13.89 0.39
C LYS A 312 -19.16 13.60 -0.50
N MET A 313 -18.64 12.37 -0.48
CA MET A 313 -17.55 11.95 -1.37
C MET A 313 -17.88 12.11 -2.86
N ILE A 314 -19.11 11.75 -3.27
CA ILE A 314 -19.57 11.92 -4.67
C ILE A 314 -19.72 13.41 -5.01
N HIS A 315 -20.26 14.23 -4.10
CA HIS A 315 -20.32 15.68 -4.29
C HIS A 315 -18.91 16.28 -4.47
N GLU A 316 -17.93 15.91 -3.64
CA GLU A 316 -16.54 16.38 -3.74
C GLU A 316 -15.85 15.92 -5.04
N MET A 317 -16.14 14.70 -5.51
CA MET A 317 -15.72 14.21 -6.82
C MET A 317 -16.30 15.06 -7.98
N PHE A 318 -17.56 15.47 -7.88
CA PHE A 318 -18.19 16.37 -8.85
C PHE A 318 -17.63 17.81 -8.79
N GLN A 319 -17.35 18.34 -7.59
CA GLN A 319 -16.65 19.63 -7.44
C GLN A 319 -15.24 19.59 -8.06
N GLN A 320 -14.52 18.47 -7.91
CA GLN A 320 -13.21 18.26 -8.53
C GLN A 320 -13.30 18.18 -10.06
N ALA A 321 -14.29 17.44 -10.60
CA ALA A 321 -14.54 17.40 -12.03
C ALA A 321 -14.88 18.79 -12.60
N ASN A 322 -15.76 19.53 -11.93
CA ASN A 322 -16.16 20.89 -12.31
C ASN A 322 -14.99 21.90 -12.23
N ALA A 323 -14.06 21.74 -11.28
CA ALA A 323 -12.84 22.57 -11.21
C ALA A 323 -11.85 22.30 -12.36
N ARG A 324 -11.88 21.08 -12.92
CA ARG A 324 -11.04 20.56 -14.01
C ARG A 324 -11.65 20.78 -15.41
N ASP A 325 -12.97 20.91 -15.51
CA ASP A 325 -13.68 21.28 -16.74
C ASP A 325 -14.81 22.30 -16.45
N PRO A 326 -14.48 23.57 -16.12
CA PRO A 326 -15.45 24.57 -15.68
C PRO A 326 -16.44 25.05 -16.75
N GLN A 327 -16.19 24.70 -18.01
CA GLN A 327 -17.03 25.03 -19.18
C GLN A 327 -17.75 23.80 -19.74
N HIS A 328 -17.64 22.64 -19.07
CA HIS A 328 -18.28 21.37 -19.45
C HIS A 328 -18.07 20.99 -20.92
N ARG A 329 -16.87 21.27 -21.46
CA ARG A 329 -16.55 21.05 -22.88
C ARG A 329 -16.27 19.59 -23.20
N ARG A 330 -15.90 18.79 -22.20
CA ARG A 330 -15.45 17.41 -22.37
C ARG A 330 -16.60 16.44 -22.13
N ARG A 331 -16.48 15.22 -22.69
CA ARG A 331 -17.45 14.15 -22.39
C ARG A 331 -17.22 13.63 -20.98
N TRP A 332 -18.16 13.89 -20.06
CA TRP A 332 -18.12 13.33 -18.72
C TRP A 332 -18.72 11.92 -18.71
N ILE A 333 -18.02 10.97 -18.09
CA ILE A 333 -18.52 9.61 -17.90
C ILE A 333 -18.32 9.15 -16.46
N ALA A 334 -19.20 8.28 -15.97
CA ALA A 334 -19.07 7.63 -14.66
C ALA A 334 -18.89 6.11 -14.83
N LEU A 335 -17.89 5.55 -14.14
CA LEU A 335 -17.64 4.10 -14.06
C LEU A 335 -17.87 3.58 -12.64
N VAL A 336 -18.82 2.64 -12.47
CA VAL A 336 -19.27 2.12 -11.17
C VAL A 336 -19.62 0.63 -11.19
N ASP A 337 -19.70 -0.01 -10.01
CA ASP A 337 -20.08 -1.42 -9.81
C ASP A 337 -21.56 -1.75 -10.14
N GLY A 338 -22.39 -0.71 -10.26
CA GLY A 338 -23.84 -0.82 -10.42
C GLY A 338 -24.64 -0.61 -9.13
N ASN A 339 -24.04 -0.09 -8.05
CA ASN A 339 -24.76 0.27 -6.82
C ASN A 339 -25.81 1.37 -7.11
N ASN A 340 -27.09 1.06 -6.92
CA ASN A 340 -28.20 1.99 -7.19
C ASN A 340 -28.00 3.34 -6.48
N HIS A 341 -27.69 3.36 -5.18
CA HIS A 341 -27.53 4.61 -4.44
C HIS A 341 -26.40 5.48 -5.00
N GLN A 342 -25.31 4.89 -5.49
CA GLN A 342 -24.24 5.66 -6.14
C GLN A 342 -24.73 6.25 -7.46
N ILE A 343 -25.42 5.47 -8.29
CA ILE A 343 -26.03 5.93 -9.56
C ILE A 343 -27.03 7.06 -9.31
N ASP A 344 -27.91 6.91 -8.32
CA ASP A 344 -28.90 7.93 -7.93
C ASP A 344 -28.23 9.24 -7.46
N ARG A 345 -27.10 9.16 -6.76
CA ARG A 345 -26.30 10.34 -6.39
C ARG A 345 -25.59 10.96 -7.58
N ILE A 346 -24.99 10.16 -8.47
CA ILE A 346 -24.29 10.63 -9.67
C ILE A 346 -25.25 11.39 -10.60
N HIS A 347 -26.46 10.88 -10.82
CA HIS A 347 -27.49 11.62 -11.56
C HIS A 347 -27.93 12.92 -10.85
N ALA A 348 -28.04 12.92 -9.52
CA ALA A 348 -28.43 14.12 -8.77
C ALA A 348 -27.39 15.24 -8.84
N GLU A 349 -26.10 14.93 -8.68
CA GLU A 349 -25.02 15.94 -8.79
C GLU A 349 -24.87 16.45 -10.23
N ALA A 350 -24.96 15.56 -11.23
CA ALA A 350 -24.92 15.95 -12.65
C ALA A 350 -26.08 16.88 -13.03
N ALA A 351 -27.31 16.56 -12.58
CA ALA A 351 -28.47 17.42 -12.79
C ALA A 351 -28.36 18.76 -12.04
N ALA A 352 -27.76 18.79 -10.85
CA ALA A 352 -27.53 20.02 -10.10
C ALA A 352 -26.49 20.96 -10.75
N LEU A 353 -25.55 20.40 -11.52
CA LEU A 353 -24.55 21.16 -12.28
C LEU A 353 -24.96 21.44 -13.75
N GLY A 354 -26.05 20.82 -14.24
CA GLY A 354 -26.50 20.95 -15.63
C GLY A 354 -25.69 20.15 -16.65
N VAL A 355 -24.93 19.14 -16.20
CA VAL A 355 -23.97 18.38 -17.02
C VAL A 355 -24.59 17.08 -17.54
N GLU A 356 -24.43 16.77 -18.83
CA GLU A 356 -24.73 15.43 -19.36
C GLU A 356 -23.61 14.45 -18.93
N ILE A 357 -23.95 13.38 -18.23
CA ILE A 357 -23.01 12.32 -17.83
C ILE A 357 -23.47 10.94 -18.34
N THR A 358 -22.59 10.24 -19.05
CA THR A 358 -22.85 8.84 -19.44
C THR A 358 -22.37 7.89 -18.35
N ILE A 359 -23.25 7.08 -17.77
CA ILE A 359 -22.87 6.08 -16.76
C ILE A 359 -22.71 4.72 -17.43
N TYR A 360 -21.53 4.11 -17.30
CA TYR A 360 -21.29 2.71 -17.66
C TYR A 360 -21.04 1.88 -16.40
N ILE A 361 -21.62 0.68 -16.37
CA ILE A 361 -21.34 -0.30 -15.32
C ILE A 361 -20.08 -1.09 -15.67
N ASP A 362 -19.26 -1.36 -14.66
CA ASP A 362 -18.05 -2.16 -14.80
C ASP A 362 -18.33 -3.54 -15.43
N ILE A 363 -17.65 -3.82 -16.55
CA ILE A 363 -17.75 -5.10 -17.25
C ILE A 363 -17.29 -6.29 -16.38
N ILE A 364 -16.38 -6.09 -15.41
CA ILE A 364 -15.95 -7.19 -14.52
C ILE A 364 -17.09 -7.60 -13.58
N HIS A 365 -17.91 -6.67 -13.08
CA HIS A 365 -19.13 -6.98 -12.34
C HIS A 365 -20.15 -7.74 -13.21
N VAL A 366 -20.35 -7.36 -14.47
CA VAL A 366 -21.19 -8.12 -15.42
C VAL A 366 -20.67 -9.55 -15.62
N ILE A 367 -19.35 -9.72 -15.78
CA ILE A 367 -18.70 -11.03 -15.91
C ILE A 367 -18.88 -11.87 -14.62
N GLU A 368 -18.82 -11.27 -13.43
CA GLU A 368 -19.13 -11.97 -12.17
C GLU A 368 -20.59 -12.45 -12.11
N TYR A 369 -21.56 -11.66 -12.60
CA TYR A 369 -22.95 -12.11 -12.69
C TYR A 369 -23.12 -13.24 -13.73
N CYS A 370 -22.66 -13.06 -14.96
CA CYS A 370 -22.69 -14.11 -15.98
C CYS A 370 -22.04 -15.42 -15.48
N SER A 371 -20.93 -15.34 -14.73
CA SER A 371 -20.30 -16.52 -14.10
C SER A 371 -21.24 -17.26 -13.15
N ARG A 372 -22.10 -16.57 -12.40
CA ARG A 372 -23.09 -17.18 -11.49
C ARG A 372 -24.21 -17.89 -12.26
N ALA A 373 -24.68 -17.34 -13.37
CA ALA A 373 -25.60 -18.06 -14.27
C ALA A 373 -24.94 -19.32 -14.85
N ALA A 374 -23.71 -19.18 -15.38
CA ALA A 374 -22.94 -20.29 -15.94
C ALA A 374 -22.75 -21.46 -14.96
N GLU A 375 -22.55 -21.16 -13.66
CA GLU A 375 -22.42 -22.19 -12.62
C GLU A 375 -23.65 -23.09 -12.50
N ASP A 376 -24.86 -22.54 -12.66
CA ASP A 376 -26.13 -23.27 -12.66
C ASP A 376 -26.40 -23.94 -14.02
N LEU A 377 -26.06 -23.27 -15.12
CA LEU A 377 -26.24 -23.77 -16.48
C LEU A 377 -25.43 -25.03 -16.77
N HIS A 378 -24.15 -25.07 -16.37
CA HIS A 378 -23.19 -26.06 -16.83
C HIS A 378 -22.42 -26.73 -15.68
N ARG A 379 -22.08 -28.01 -15.85
CA ARG A 379 -21.29 -28.79 -14.87
C ARG A 379 -19.77 -28.56 -14.99
N SER A 380 -19.22 -28.56 -16.22
CA SER A 380 -17.77 -28.44 -16.43
C SER A 380 -17.29 -26.98 -16.46
N GLN A 381 -16.07 -26.74 -15.97
CA GLN A 381 -15.47 -25.39 -15.95
C GLN A 381 -15.22 -24.86 -17.37
N HIS A 382 -14.94 -25.73 -18.35
CA HIS A 382 -14.77 -25.33 -19.76
C HIS A 382 -16.07 -24.82 -20.37
N ALA A 383 -17.20 -25.53 -20.18
CA ALA A 383 -18.49 -25.09 -20.69
C ALA A 383 -18.94 -23.76 -20.04
N ARG A 384 -18.67 -23.58 -18.74
CA ARG A 384 -18.86 -22.29 -18.05
C ARG A 384 -18.04 -21.17 -18.69
N ALA A 385 -16.75 -21.40 -18.93
CA ALA A 385 -15.85 -20.39 -19.48
C ALA A 385 -16.24 -19.99 -20.91
N SER A 386 -16.63 -20.94 -21.76
CA SER A 386 -17.16 -20.64 -23.11
C SER A 386 -18.44 -19.82 -23.00
N TRP A 387 -19.45 -20.32 -22.29
CA TRP A 387 -20.74 -19.64 -22.19
C TRP A 387 -20.62 -18.21 -21.64
N VAL A 388 -19.75 -17.97 -20.65
CA VAL A 388 -19.47 -16.61 -20.16
C VAL A 388 -18.80 -15.74 -21.24
N ASN A 389 -17.87 -16.28 -22.03
CA ASN A 389 -17.25 -15.55 -23.14
C ASN A 389 -18.30 -15.18 -24.20
N ASP A 390 -19.04 -16.16 -24.68
CA ASP A 390 -20.06 -16.02 -25.73
C ASP A 390 -21.19 -15.05 -25.31
N THR A 391 -21.65 -15.16 -24.06
CA THR A 391 -22.68 -14.27 -23.47
C THR A 391 -22.16 -12.86 -23.27
N VAL A 392 -20.95 -12.68 -22.73
CA VAL A 392 -20.39 -11.34 -22.47
C VAL A 392 -20.01 -10.65 -23.78
N ARG A 393 -19.53 -11.36 -24.82
CA ARG A 393 -19.40 -10.79 -26.18
C ARG A 393 -20.75 -10.28 -26.70
N THR A 394 -21.81 -11.09 -26.56
CA THR A 394 -23.17 -10.69 -26.94
C THR A 394 -23.65 -9.43 -26.20
N ILE A 395 -23.30 -9.26 -24.92
CA ILE A 395 -23.56 -8.02 -24.16
C ILE A 395 -22.70 -6.84 -24.65
N LEU A 396 -21.40 -7.05 -24.91
CA LEU A 396 -20.47 -6.04 -25.41
C LEU A 396 -20.87 -5.51 -26.81
N GLU A 397 -21.47 -6.36 -27.64
CA GLU A 397 -22.08 -6.01 -28.93
C GLU A 397 -23.42 -5.25 -28.80
N GLY A 398 -23.81 -4.85 -27.58
CA GLY A 398 -25.06 -4.13 -27.30
C GLY A 398 -26.30 -5.01 -27.24
N ARG A 399 -26.17 -6.34 -27.42
CA ARG A 399 -27.30 -7.27 -27.50
C ARG A 399 -27.73 -7.80 -26.12
N SER A 400 -27.60 -6.97 -25.07
CA SER A 400 -27.91 -7.32 -23.68
C SER A 400 -29.37 -7.76 -23.47
N ALA A 401 -30.32 -7.10 -24.13
CA ALA A 401 -31.74 -7.46 -24.11
C ALA A 401 -32.02 -8.88 -24.64
N ARG A 402 -31.21 -9.36 -25.61
CA ARG A 402 -31.29 -10.75 -26.11
C ARG A 402 -30.91 -11.74 -25.02
N VAL A 403 -29.78 -11.51 -24.34
CA VAL A 403 -29.30 -12.35 -23.22
C VAL A 403 -30.31 -12.38 -22.07
N VAL A 404 -30.93 -11.24 -21.76
CA VAL A 404 -32.04 -11.14 -20.81
C VAL A 404 -33.23 -12.00 -21.23
N GLY A 405 -33.60 -12.01 -22.52
CA GLY A 405 -34.64 -12.90 -23.05
C GLY A 405 -34.28 -14.38 -22.94
N GLU A 406 -33.07 -14.76 -23.35
CA GLU A 406 -32.57 -16.14 -23.30
C GLU A 406 -32.53 -16.68 -21.85
N LEU A 407 -32.00 -15.88 -20.90
CA LEU A 407 -31.99 -16.23 -19.47
C LEU A 407 -33.39 -16.30 -18.85
N ARG A 408 -34.35 -15.48 -19.33
CA ARG A 408 -35.75 -15.52 -18.87
C ARG A 408 -36.45 -16.80 -19.32
N THR A 409 -36.23 -17.25 -20.54
CA THR A 409 -36.75 -18.53 -21.07
C THR A 409 -36.13 -19.74 -20.36
N GLU A 410 -34.80 -19.77 -20.20
CA GLU A 410 -34.10 -20.85 -19.48
C GLU A 410 -34.52 -20.92 -18.00
N LEU A 411 -34.75 -19.78 -17.34
CA LEU A 411 -35.26 -19.75 -15.98
C LEU A 411 -36.67 -20.37 -15.88
N ALA A 412 -37.55 -20.08 -16.85
CA ALA A 412 -38.90 -20.65 -16.89
C ALA A 412 -38.88 -22.18 -17.07
N ASP A 413 -38.12 -22.71 -18.05
CA ASP A 413 -37.93 -24.17 -18.23
C ASP A 413 -37.50 -24.82 -16.90
N ARG A 414 -36.43 -24.32 -16.31
CA ARG A 414 -35.85 -24.88 -15.07
C ARG A 414 -36.75 -24.78 -13.85
N THR A 415 -37.58 -23.75 -13.76
CA THR A 415 -38.59 -23.65 -12.68
C THR A 415 -39.69 -24.70 -12.83
N THR A 416 -39.98 -25.17 -14.05
CA THR A 416 -40.92 -26.27 -14.30
C THR A 416 -40.26 -27.67 -14.35
N ASN A 417 -38.93 -27.74 -14.49
CA ASN A 417 -38.19 -28.98 -14.76
C ASN A 417 -37.44 -29.49 -13.50
N PRO A 418 -37.93 -30.54 -12.81
CA PRO A 418 -37.36 -31.00 -11.54
C PRO A 418 -35.94 -31.58 -11.67
N ASP A 419 -35.51 -31.99 -12.86
CA ASP A 419 -34.14 -32.49 -13.11
C ASP A 419 -33.09 -31.35 -13.20
N ARG A 420 -33.55 -30.08 -13.24
CA ARG A 420 -32.71 -28.88 -13.40
C ARG A 420 -32.90 -27.86 -12.27
N PRO A 421 -32.90 -28.24 -10.97
CA PRO A 421 -33.31 -27.37 -9.84
C PRO A 421 -32.36 -26.21 -9.52
N ARG A 422 -31.38 -25.93 -10.38
CA ARG A 422 -30.37 -24.88 -10.21
C ARG A 422 -30.73 -23.66 -11.05
N THR A 423 -31.25 -22.65 -10.36
CA THR A 423 -31.82 -21.41 -10.93
C THR A 423 -31.34 -20.13 -10.25
N ALA A 424 -30.76 -20.19 -9.04
CA ALA A 424 -30.48 -19.01 -8.23
C ALA A 424 -29.39 -18.08 -8.79
N GLY A 425 -28.42 -18.62 -9.54
CA GLY A 425 -27.43 -17.85 -10.29
C GLY A 425 -28.04 -17.21 -11.54
N ILE A 426 -28.90 -17.94 -12.26
CA ILE A 426 -29.64 -17.45 -13.43
C ILE A 426 -30.55 -16.28 -13.02
N ALA A 427 -31.39 -16.46 -12.00
CA ALA A 427 -32.33 -15.45 -11.52
C ALA A 427 -31.64 -14.15 -11.06
N ARG A 428 -30.51 -14.24 -10.33
CA ARG A 428 -29.72 -13.06 -9.93
C ARG A 428 -29.09 -12.35 -11.12
N THR A 429 -28.68 -13.10 -12.14
CA THR A 429 -28.05 -12.55 -13.37
C THR A 429 -29.09 -11.85 -14.23
N LEU A 430 -30.25 -12.49 -14.43
CA LEU A 430 -31.40 -11.92 -15.10
C LEU A 430 -31.83 -10.60 -14.43
N ALA A 431 -32.08 -10.62 -13.12
CA ALA A 431 -32.51 -9.43 -12.37
C ALA A 431 -31.47 -8.29 -12.40
N TYR A 432 -30.16 -8.60 -12.42
CA TYR A 432 -29.12 -7.59 -12.58
C TYR A 432 -29.10 -7.03 -14.01
N LEU A 433 -29.00 -7.87 -15.05
CA LEU A 433 -28.91 -7.41 -16.44
C LEU A 433 -30.16 -6.63 -16.90
N ASP A 434 -31.35 -7.06 -16.47
CA ASP A 434 -32.64 -6.41 -16.75
C ASP A 434 -32.70 -5.03 -16.08
N ALA A 435 -32.44 -4.93 -14.77
CA ALA A 435 -32.41 -3.67 -14.04
C ALA A 435 -31.25 -2.73 -14.43
N LYS A 436 -30.21 -3.25 -15.10
CA LYS A 436 -29.01 -2.50 -15.49
C LYS A 436 -28.91 -2.18 -16.98
N GLN A 437 -29.83 -2.67 -17.81
CA GLN A 437 -29.79 -2.51 -19.27
C GLN A 437 -29.41 -1.09 -19.77
N PRO A 438 -29.90 0.03 -19.20
CA PRO A 438 -29.54 1.38 -19.66
C PRO A 438 -28.03 1.70 -19.60
N TYR A 439 -27.30 1.06 -18.70
CA TYR A 439 -25.87 1.31 -18.42
C TYR A 439 -24.94 0.30 -19.14
N LEU A 440 -25.49 -0.59 -19.96
CA LEU A 440 -24.77 -1.66 -20.68
C LEU A 440 -24.52 -1.33 -22.17
N ALA A 441 -24.50 -0.05 -22.53
CA ALA A 441 -24.29 0.43 -23.90
C ALA A 441 -22.81 0.33 -24.36
N TYR A 442 -22.15 -0.79 -24.05
CA TYR A 442 -20.71 -1.01 -24.27
C TYR A 442 -20.30 -0.93 -25.74
N HIS A 443 -21.16 -1.32 -26.68
CA HIS A 443 -20.90 -1.18 -28.11
C HIS A 443 -20.60 0.28 -28.49
N ILE A 444 -21.36 1.25 -27.95
CA ILE A 444 -21.10 2.68 -28.14
C ILE A 444 -19.75 3.02 -27.51
N ALA A 445 -19.54 2.67 -26.24
CA ALA A 445 -18.30 2.95 -25.52
C ALA A 445 -17.06 2.46 -26.28
N LEU A 446 -17.06 1.21 -26.74
CA LEU A 446 -15.99 0.60 -27.53
C LEU A 446 -15.80 1.29 -28.88
N THR A 447 -16.88 1.66 -29.59
CA THR A 447 -16.81 2.38 -30.87
C THR A 447 -16.19 3.77 -30.73
N ILE A 448 -16.54 4.53 -29.69
CA ILE A 448 -15.95 5.85 -29.39
C ILE A 448 -14.76 5.78 -28.40
N GLY A 449 -14.20 4.59 -28.18
CA GLY A 449 -12.95 4.38 -27.45
C GLY A 449 -12.94 4.70 -25.96
N LEU A 450 -14.10 4.66 -25.28
CA LEU A 450 -14.22 4.93 -23.85
C LEU A 450 -13.91 3.68 -23.00
N PRO A 451 -13.35 3.86 -21.79
CA PRO A 451 -13.13 2.77 -20.84
C PRO A 451 -14.47 2.21 -20.30
N ILE A 452 -14.55 0.89 -20.12
CA ILE A 452 -15.74 0.17 -19.64
C ILE A 452 -15.48 -0.68 -18.38
N ALA A 453 -14.32 -0.50 -17.74
CA ALA A 453 -13.86 -1.31 -16.61
C ALA A 453 -13.32 -0.41 -15.48
N THR A 454 -13.69 -0.70 -14.23
CA THR A 454 -13.31 0.11 -13.05
C THR A 454 -11.88 -0.12 -12.55
N GLY A 455 -10.95 -0.56 -13.41
CA GLY A 455 -9.59 -0.96 -13.02
C GLY A 455 -8.77 0.14 -12.32
N VAL A 456 -9.04 1.41 -12.63
CA VAL A 456 -8.42 2.55 -11.93
C VAL A 456 -8.88 2.61 -10.48
N ILE A 457 -10.19 2.60 -10.22
CA ILE A 457 -10.71 2.72 -8.85
C ILE A 457 -10.53 1.42 -8.05
N GLU A 458 -10.62 0.23 -8.67
CA GLU A 458 -10.29 -1.05 -8.00
C GLU A 458 -8.81 -1.06 -7.59
N GLY A 459 -7.90 -0.60 -8.47
CA GLY A 459 -6.49 -0.41 -8.16
C GLY A 459 -6.26 0.57 -7.01
N CYS A 460 -7.04 1.65 -6.94
CA CYS A 460 -6.98 2.63 -5.85
C CYS A 460 -7.53 2.06 -4.53
N CYS A 461 -8.70 1.43 -4.53
CA CYS A 461 -9.26 0.73 -3.37
C CYS A 461 -8.32 -0.38 -2.85
N ARG A 462 -7.65 -1.09 -3.76
CA ARG A 462 -6.61 -2.04 -3.40
C ARG A 462 -5.42 -1.34 -2.73
N PHE A 463 -4.78 -0.41 -3.43
CA PHE A 463 -3.54 0.21 -2.98
C PHE A 463 -3.74 1.13 -1.77
N LEU A 464 -4.68 2.08 -1.82
CA LEU A 464 -4.94 3.03 -0.73
C LEU A 464 -5.46 2.30 0.51
N VAL A 465 -6.44 1.41 0.33
CA VAL A 465 -7.17 0.80 1.45
C VAL A 465 -6.72 -0.63 1.77
N LYS A 466 -6.81 -1.59 0.85
CA LYS A 466 -6.60 -3.02 1.18
C LYS A 466 -5.20 -3.32 1.67
N ASP A 467 -4.19 -2.91 0.91
CA ASP A 467 -2.79 -3.26 1.16
C ASP A 467 -2.25 -2.64 2.47
N ARG A 468 -2.99 -1.70 3.09
CA ARG A 468 -2.61 -1.05 4.35
C ARG A 468 -3.58 -1.25 5.53
N LEU A 469 -4.90 -1.23 5.30
CA LEU A 469 -5.93 -1.25 6.35
C LEU A 469 -6.61 -2.63 6.52
N ASP A 470 -6.60 -3.51 5.50
CA ASP A 470 -7.20 -4.85 5.56
C ASP A 470 -6.15 -5.97 5.78
N VAL A 471 -4.95 -5.59 6.25
CA VAL A 471 -3.86 -6.53 6.56
C VAL A 471 -4.18 -7.40 7.78
N THR A 472 -3.68 -8.64 7.79
CA THR A 472 -4.03 -9.67 8.78
C THR A 472 -3.87 -9.19 10.22
N GLY A 473 -4.97 -9.20 10.97
CA GLY A 473 -5.03 -8.85 12.39
C GLY A 473 -5.21 -7.36 12.70
N ALA A 474 -5.08 -6.46 11.71
CA ALA A 474 -5.29 -5.04 11.90
C ALA A 474 -6.75 -4.72 12.29
N ARG A 475 -6.90 -3.76 13.19
CA ARG A 475 -8.17 -3.12 13.58
C ARG A 475 -7.90 -1.65 13.83
N TRP A 476 -8.84 -0.80 13.46
CA TRP A 476 -8.64 0.64 13.43
C TRP A 476 -9.65 1.39 14.30
N SER A 477 -9.20 2.47 14.94
CA SER A 477 -10.10 3.57 15.31
C SER A 477 -10.53 4.33 14.06
N LEU A 478 -11.63 5.07 14.15
CA LEU A 478 -12.17 5.87 13.06
C LEU A 478 -11.16 6.93 12.57
N ASP A 479 -10.65 7.73 13.51
CA ASP A 479 -9.70 8.81 13.22
C ASP A 479 -8.36 8.26 12.72
N GLY A 480 -7.94 7.11 13.26
CA GLY A 480 -6.70 6.45 12.85
C GLY A 480 -6.76 5.84 11.45
N ALA A 481 -7.92 5.30 11.06
CA ALA A 481 -8.16 4.86 9.68
C ALA A 481 -8.18 6.05 8.72
N GLN A 482 -8.86 7.14 9.08
CA GLN A 482 -8.95 8.33 8.25
C GLN A 482 -7.56 8.97 8.06
N ALA A 483 -6.79 9.19 9.13
CA ALA A 483 -5.48 9.81 9.03
C ALA A 483 -4.50 9.03 8.12
N VAL A 484 -4.44 7.69 8.24
CA VAL A 484 -3.56 6.88 7.38
C VAL A 484 -4.03 6.86 5.93
N LEU A 485 -5.35 6.92 5.67
CA LEU A 485 -5.87 7.03 4.31
C LEU A 485 -5.59 8.40 3.69
N THR A 486 -5.86 9.48 4.41
CA THR A 486 -5.59 10.86 3.95
C THR A 486 -4.08 11.09 3.71
N LEU A 487 -3.18 10.48 4.51
CA LEU A 487 -1.75 10.47 4.17
C LEU A 487 -1.46 9.70 2.87
N ARG A 488 -2.02 8.50 2.70
CA ARG A 488 -1.84 7.71 1.45
C ARG A 488 -2.43 8.42 0.23
N GLU A 489 -3.51 9.18 0.39
CA GLU A 489 -4.14 10.00 -0.64
C GLU A 489 -3.20 11.14 -1.09
N VAL A 490 -2.76 11.99 -0.18
CA VAL A 490 -1.84 13.11 -0.48
C VAL A 490 -0.54 12.60 -1.12
N ILE A 491 0.00 11.47 -0.64
CA ILE A 491 1.16 10.79 -1.25
C ILE A 491 0.83 10.23 -2.65
N THR A 492 -0.35 9.64 -2.87
CA THR A 492 -0.75 9.06 -4.17
C THR A 492 -1.11 10.12 -5.22
N ASN A 493 -1.58 11.28 -4.79
CA ASN A 493 -1.74 12.47 -5.63
C ASN A 493 -0.38 13.15 -5.91
N GLY A 494 0.69 12.82 -5.16
CA GLY A 494 2.02 13.41 -5.32
C GLY A 494 2.15 14.82 -4.74
N ASP A 495 1.23 15.21 -3.86
CA ASP A 495 1.13 16.57 -3.33
C ASP A 495 1.89 16.75 -2.00
N MET A 496 2.47 15.68 -1.45
CA MET A 496 3.03 15.62 -0.10
C MET A 496 4.07 16.69 0.22
N ASP A 497 4.96 17.05 -0.72
CA ASP A 497 5.99 18.07 -0.47
C ASP A 497 5.38 19.48 -0.34
N GLN A 498 4.37 19.79 -1.17
CA GLN A 498 3.64 21.06 -1.14
C GLN A 498 2.73 21.13 0.09
N TYR A 499 2.03 20.03 0.38
CA TYR A 499 1.22 19.90 1.58
C TYR A 499 2.06 20.04 2.86
N TRP A 500 3.23 19.40 2.91
CA TRP A 500 4.08 19.48 4.10
C TRP A 500 4.61 20.89 4.33
N ALA A 501 5.03 21.59 3.27
CA ALA A 501 5.43 23.00 3.37
C ALA A 501 4.30 23.88 3.95
N PHE A 502 3.06 23.70 3.47
CA PHE A 502 1.88 24.37 4.00
C PHE A 502 1.60 23.99 5.46
N HIS A 503 1.59 22.69 5.80
CA HIS A 503 1.40 22.19 7.16
C HIS A 503 2.41 22.78 8.15
N LEU A 504 3.69 22.94 7.76
CA LEU A 504 4.71 23.57 8.60
C LEU A 504 4.45 25.05 8.86
N GLU A 505 3.91 25.79 7.88
CA GLU A 505 3.50 27.19 8.09
C GLU A 505 2.29 27.28 9.03
N ARG A 506 1.26 26.45 8.81
CA ARG A 506 0.07 26.38 9.68
C ARG A 506 0.43 25.94 11.12
N GLU A 507 1.35 24.98 11.27
CA GLU A 507 1.93 24.58 12.56
C GLU A 507 2.72 25.70 13.23
N HIS A 508 3.50 26.47 12.45
CA HIS A 508 4.28 27.59 12.97
C HIS A 508 3.36 28.70 13.49
N GLU A 509 2.30 29.05 12.75
CA GLU A 509 1.26 29.97 13.22
C GLU A 509 0.59 29.45 14.51
N ARG A 510 0.03 28.23 14.48
CA ARG A 510 -0.61 27.62 15.67
C ARG A 510 0.30 27.57 16.90
N THR A 511 1.60 27.37 16.69
CA THR A 511 2.56 27.21 17.79
C THR A 511 3.14 28.53 18.27
N HIS A 512 3.41 29.48 17.37
CA HIS A 512 4.26 30.64 17.62
C HIS A 512 3.65 32.01 17.23
N ALA A 513 2.37 32.11 16.86
CA ALA A 513 1.73 33.39 16.50
C ALA A 513 1.66 34.44 17.63
N THR A 514 2.22 34.17 18.81
CA THR A 514 2.52 35.21 19.82
C THR A 514 3.52 36.22 19.20
N PRO A 515 3.14 37.51 19.05
CA PRO A 515 3.98 38.47 18.34
C PRO A 515 5.23 38.80 19.15
N LEU A 516 6.39 38.34 18.69
CA LEU A 516 7.66 38.86 19.20
C LEU A 516 7.75 40.37 18.93
N PRO A 517 8.24 41.18 19.89
CA PRO A 517 8.44 42.61 19.67
C PRO A 517 9.36 42.80 18.46
N ARG A 518 9.04 43.81 17.63
CA ARG A 518 9.68 44.05 16.32
C ARG A 518 11.11 44.55 16.44
N THR A 519 12.02 43.72 16.93
CA THR A 519 13.45 43.85 16.62
C THR A 519 13.62 43.68 15.11
N THR A 520 14.48 44.50 14.51
CA THR A 520 14.68 44.50 13.07
C THR A 520 15.21 43.16 12.60
N ARG A 521 14.48 42.48 11.69
CA ARG A 521 15.01 41.32 10.95
C ARG A 521 16.41 41.68 10.42
N PRO A 522 17.46 40.87 10.66
CA PRO A 522 18.75 41.10 10.02
C PRO A 522 18.54 41.10 8.51
N ARG A 523 19.07 42.13 7.85
CA ARG A 523 18.84 42.43 6.43
C ARG A 523 19.27 41.22 5.59
N SER A 524 18.32 40.56 4.93
CA SER A 524 18.57 39.35 4.15
C SER A 524 19.56 39.64 3.03
N LEU A 525 20.80 39.18 3.19
CA LEU A 525 21.82 39.27 2.14
C LEU A 525 21.39 38.40 0.96
N ASN A 526 21.48 38.97 -0.24
CA ASN A 526 21.14 38.36 -1.53
C ASN A 526 19.74 37.72 -1.63
N ARG A 527 18.72 38.57 -1.80
CA ARG A 527 17.55 38.23 -2.66
C ARG A 527 17.92 38.38 -4.14
N ASN A 528 19.05 37.81 -4.56
CA ASN A 528 19.47 37.80 -5.96
C ASN A 528 18.78 36.64 -6.67
N GLY A 529 18.02 36.96 -7.73
CA GLY A 529 17.26 35.98 -8.49
C GLY A 529 18.15 35.08 -9.33
N HIS A 530 18.58 33.95 -8.77
CA HIS A 530 19.06 32.83 -9.58
C HIS A 530 17.85 32.06 -10.12
N HIS A 531 17.73 32.01 -11.44
CA HIS A 531 16.71 31.20 -12.11
C HIS A 531 16.87 29.73 -11.67
N LEU A 532 15.81 29.16 -11.09
CA LEU A 532 15.68 27.70 -10.96
C LEU A 532 15.57 27.10 -12.37
N ARG A 533 16.72 26.77 -12.96
CA ARG A 533 16.78 25.83 -14.08
C ARG A 533 16.19 24.50 -13.58
N ARG A 534 15.31 23.93 -14.40
CA ARG A 534 14.57 22.70 -14.09
C ARG A 534 15.58 21.58 -13.84
N ASN A 535 15.50 20.90 -12.69
CA ASN A 535 16.31 19.72 -12.44
C ASN A 535 15.87 18.60 -13.40
N ALA A 536 16.81 18.10 -14.20
CA ALA A 536 16.68 16.81 -14.85
C ALA A 536 16.84 15.69 -13.81
N PRO A 537 16.26 14.49 -14.01
CA PRO A 537 16.41 13.38 -13.09
C PRO A 537 17.86 12.86 -13.04
N TRP A 538 18.25 12.36 -11.87
CA TRP A 538 19.58 11.80 -11.60
C TRP A 538 19.74 10.43 -12.28
N SER A 539 20.22 10.40 -13.53
CA SER A 539 20.60 9.18 -14.23
C SER A 539 21.99 8.70 -13.81
N SER A 540 22.12 7.46 -13.34
CA SER A 540 23.41 6.86 -13.00
C SER A 540 24.15 6.34 -14.24
N ARG A 541 25.35 6.90 -14.50
CA ARG A 541 26.51 6.27 -15.18
C ARG A 541 27.62 7.30 -15.43
N GLU A 542 28.71 7.21 -14.68
CA GLU A 542 30.02 7.69 -15.13
C GLU A 542 31.00 6.52 -15.16
N THR A 543 31.28 6.01 -16.35
CA THR A 543 32.43 5.12 -16.59
C THR A 543 33.67 5.99 -16.78
N SER A 544 34.50 6.10 -15.73
CA SER A 544 35.78 6.80 -15.81
C SER A 544 36.70 6.13 -16.83
N THR A 545 36.96 6.83 -17.94
CA THR A 545 37.95 6.41 -18.94
C THR A 545 39.35 6.85 -18.52
N PHE A 546 40.24 5.89 -18.31
CA PHE A 546 41.65 6.14 -18.02
C PHE A 546 42.32 6.95 -19.14
N SER A 547 43.12 7.95 -18.75
CA SER A 547 44.04 8.64 -19.65
C SER A 547 45.31 7.81 -19.84
N THR A 548 45.73 7.61 -21.09
CA THR A 548 47.02 6.99 -21.43
C THR A 548 47.73 7.74 -22.54
N LEU A 549 49.03 7.97 -22.34
CA LEU A 549 49.93 8.59 -23.31
C LEU A 549 50.41 7.57 -24.37
N PRO A 550 50.88 8.03 -25.56
CA PRO A 550 50.87 7.20 -26.76
C PRO A 550 52.14 6.35 -26.98
N VAL A 551 51.96 5.21 -27.66
CA VAL A 551 53.03 4.40 -28.27
C VAL A 551 52.71 4.14 -29.75
N ARG A 552 53.75 3.98 -30.57
CA ARG A 552 53.71 4.03 -32.05
C ARG A 552 53.12 2.76 -32.71
N PRO A 553 52.62 2.86 -33.96
CA PRO A 553 51.80 1.80 -34.57
C PRO A 553 52.62 0.67 -35.20
N ALA A 554 51.99 -0.51 -35.30
CA ALA A 554 52.41 -1.61 -36.16
C ALA A 554 51.29 -1.97 -37.15
N SER A 555 51.64 -2.16 -38.42
CA SER A 555 50.69 -2.38 -39.51
C SER A 555 50.35 -3.86 -39.71
N ARG A 556 49.10 -4.15 -40.10
CA ARG A 556 48.83 -5.03 -41.25
C ARG A 556 47.39 -4.90 -41.75
N SER A 557 47.25 -4.74 -43.05
CA SER A 557 45.96 -4.70 -43.74
C SER A 557 45.52 -6.10 -44.16
N LEU A 558 44.23 -6.41 -44.06
CA LEU A 558 43.62 -7.38 -44.96
C LEU A 558 42.17 -6.96 -45.27
N LYS A 559 41.80 -7.07 -46.55
CA LYS A 559 40.47 -6.69 -47.08
C LYS A 559 39.66 -7.96 -47.26
N LEU A 560 38.35 -7.96 -46.95
CA LEU A 560 37.34 -8.34 -47.96
C LEU A 560 35.89 -7.92 -47.64
N ARG A 561 35.27 -7.29 -48.65
CA ARG A 561 33.84 -7.27 -49.05
C ARG A 561 32.69 -7.41 -48.01
N ARG A 562 31.97 -6.28 -47.87
CA ARG A 562 30.53 -6.09 -48.23
C ARG A 562 29.51 -7.20 -47.89
N ARG A 563 28.53 -6.82 -47.06
CA ARG A 563 27.20 -6.38 -47.55
C ARG A 563 26.57 -5.37 -46.58
N SER A 564 25.41 -4.81 -46.93
CA SER A 564 24.94 -3.51 -46.42
C SER A 564 23.44 -3.48 -46.11
N SER A 565 23.07 -2.91 -44.96
CA SER A 565 21.73 -2.37 -44.70
C SER A 565 21.76 -1.31 -43.59
N THR A 566 21.50 -0.06 -43.98
CA THR A 566 21.06 1.07 -43.17
C THR A 566 19.64 0.83 -42.60
N THR A 567 19.10 1.53 -41.60
CA THR A 567 19.60 2.40 -40.50
C THR A 567 18.38 2.71 -39.61
N GLU A 568 18.49 2.64 -38.28
CA GLU A 568 17.49 3.21 -37.36
C GLU A 568 18.17 4.01 -36.22
N PRO A 569 17.65 5.20 -35.85
CA PRO A 569 18.12 5.96 -34.70
C PRO A 569 17.26 5.66 -33.46
N GLY A 570 17.75 4.80 -32.56
CA GLY A 570 17.09 4.53 -31.28
C GLY A 570 17.21 5.70 -30.30
N GLY A 571 16.07 6.26 -29.86
CA GLY A 571 16.00 7.28 -28.82
C GLY A 571 15.17 6.81 -27.63
N SER A 572 15.82 6.34 -26.56
CA SER A 572 15.14 5.84 -25.35
C SER A 572 14.84 6.96 -24.35
N ALA A 573 13.56 7.31 -24.20
CA ALA A 573 13.05 8.04 -23.04
C ALA A 573 12.66 7.03 -21.94
N SER A 574 12.78 7.40 -20.66
CA SER A 574 12.55 6.49 -19.53
C SER A 574 11.06 6.37 -19.19
N ASP A 575 10.53 5.13 -19.21
CA ASP A 575 9.12 4.85 -18.94
C ASP A 575 8.70 5.13 -17.48
N SER A 576 7.52 5.74 -17.34
CA SER A 576 6.64 5.52 -16.19
C SER A 576 5.78 4.30 -16.46
N GLU A 577 5.87 3.24 -15.66
CA GLU A 577 5.17 1.97 -15.93
C GLU A 577 3.65 2.15 -16.14
N PRO A 578 3.10 1.76 -17.30
CA PRO A 578 1.65 1.76 -17.50
C PRO A 578 1.01 0.62 -16.69
N VAL A 579 0.04 0.95 -15.83
CA VAL A 579 -0.70 -0.03 -15.01
C VAL A 579 -1.62 -0.87 -15.89
N ASN A 580 -1.05 -1.90 -16.51
CA ASN A 580 -1.76 -2.76 -17.46
C ASN A 580 -2.78 -3.66 -16.75
N THR A 581 -4.03 -3.19 -16.74
CA THR A 581 -5.18 -3.77 -16.02
C THR A 581 -5.39 -5.26 -16.32
N TRP A 582 -5.03 -5.72 -17.52
CA TRP A 582 -5.30 -7.09 -17.96
C TRP A 582 -4.45 -8.15 -17.26
N ALA A 583 -3.28 -7.79 -16.71
CA ALA A 583 -2.42 -8.67 -15.94
C ALA A 583 -2.99 -9.07 -14.56
N TYR A 584 -4.18 -8.55 -14.21
CA TYR A 584 -4.96 -8.91 -13.02
C TYR A 584 -5.86 -10.14 -13.24
N ILE A 585 -6.44 -10.31 -14.43
CA ILE A 585 -7.49 -11.31 -14.69
C ILE A 585 -6.99 -12.73 -14.41
N SER A 586 -5.82 -13.10 -14.94
CA SER A 586 -5.19 -14.41 -14.73
C SER A 586 -4.89 -14.70 -13.26
N ARG A 587 -4.59 -13.67 -12.47
CA ARG A 587 -4.23 -13.79 -11.04
C ARG A 587 -5.43 -13.82 -10.11
N SER A 588 -6.49 -13.05 -10.41
CA SER A 588 -7.74 -13.07 -9.63
C SER A 588 -8.45 -14.42 -9.72
N ALA A 589 -8.50 -15.04 -10.91
CA ALA A 589 -9.09 -16.37 -11.10
C ALA A 589 -8.31 -17.48 -10.38
N ALA A 590 -6.97 -17.46 -10.43
CA ALA A 590 -6.13 -18.44 -9.76
C ALA A 590 -6.16 -18.30 -8.24
N SER A 591 -5.94 -17.08 -7.71
CA SER A 591 -5.85 -16.83 -6.27
C SER A 591 -7.14 -17.11 -5.50
N ARG A 592 -8.30 -17.15 -6.18
CA ARG A 592 -9.60 -17.54 -5.59
C ARG A 592 -9.85 -19.06 -5.60
N ARG A 593 -8.95 -19.90 -6.17
CA ARG A 593 -9.19 -21.35 -6.38
C ARG A 593 -8.15 -22.30 -5.76
N SER A 594 -6.98 -21.84 -5.34
CA SER A 594 -5.86 -22.68 -4.89
C SER A 594 -5.95 -23.28 -3.45
N VAL A 595 -7.12 -23.30 -2.80
CA VAL A 595 -7.28 -23.80 -1.41
C VAL A 595 -8.49 -24.75 -1.29
N ALA A 596 -8.54 -25.77 -2.15
CA ALA A 596 -9.62 -26.78 -2.15
C ALA A 596 -9.20 -28.15 -2.71
N ALA A 597 -7.94 -28.58 -2.49
CA ALA A 597 -7.49 -29.92 -2.89
C ALA A 597 -6.29 -30.42 -2.06
N ASN A 598 -6.52 -31.29 -1.07
CA ASN A 598 -5.86 -32.61 -1.02
C ASN A 598 -6.33 -33.51 0.15
N MET A 599 -6.34 -34.82 -0.14
CA MET A 599 -6.22 -35.97 0.77
C MET A 599 -7.22 -36.09 1.93
N SER A 600 -8.29 -36.82 1.68
CA SER A 600 -8.94 -37.66 2.70
C SER A 600 -7.98 -38.78 3.14
N ILE A 601 -7.85 -39.02 4.44
CA ILE A 601 -7.23 -40.23 5.01
C ILE A 601 -8.14 -40.69 6.15
N GLU A 602 -8.61 -41.93 6.10
CA GLU A 602 -9.38 -42.56 7.18
C GLU A 602 -8.45 -43.09 8.28
N PRO A 603 -8.72 -42.83 9.57
CA PRO A 603 -8.07 -43.53 10.67
C PRO A 603 -8.91 -44.72 11.14
N ALA A 604 -8.33 -45.92 11.11
CA ALA A 604 -8.89 -47.08 11.81
C ALA A 604 -8.70 -46.93 13.35
N PRO A 605 -9.60 -47.50 14.18
CA PRO A 605 -9.62 -47.22 15.62
C PRO A 605 -8.66 -48.11 16.43
N LEU A 606 -8.28 -47.61 17.59
CA LEU A 606 -7.78 -48.39 18.73
C LEU A 606 -8.61 -48.05 19.98
N SER A 607 -8.74 -49.02 20.89
CA SER A 607 -9.60 -48.93 22.07
C SER A 607 -8.92 -48.19 23.23
N ASP A 608 -9.73 -47.59 24.11
CA ASP A 608 -10.03 -48.24 25.40
C ASP A 608 -11.27 -47.61 26.06
N SER A 609 -11.78 -48.27 27.09
CA SER A 609 -13.03 -48.00 27.81
C SER A 609 -12.75 -48.15 29.33
N PRO A 610 -13.71 -48.07 30.28
CA PRO A 610 -15.14 -47.74 30.16
C PRO A 610 -15.68 -46.74 31.23
N SER A 611 -16.91 -46.25 31.05
CA SER A 611 -17.95 -46.32 32.09
C SER A 611 -19.35 -45.88 31.60
N ARG A 612 -20.32 -46.80 31.73
CA ARG A 612 -21.70 -46.66 32.25
C ARG A 612 -22.52 -45.39 31.92
N ASP A 613 -23.76 -45.45 31.42
CA ASP A 613 -24.70 -46.53 31.00
C ASP A 613 -25.79 -45.85 30.09
N SER A 614 -26.83 -46.46 29.48
CA SER A 614 -27.49 -47.76 29.67
C SER A 614 -28.27 -48.25 28.40
N TRP A 615 -28.63 -49.54 28.42
CA TRP A 615 -29.83 -50.27 27.95
C TRP A 615 -31.08 -49.54 27.38
N PRO A 616 -32.00 -50.23 26.61
CA PRO A 616 -31.99 -51.63 26.11
C PRO A 616 -32.41 -51.86 24.62
N SER A 617 -32.26 -53.11 24.12
CA SER A 617 -33.16 -53.85 23.17
C SER A 617 -33.48 -53.25 21.77
N ALA A 618 -33.41 -53.93 20.61
CA ALA A 618 -32.99 -55.25 20.11
C ALA A 618 -32.73 -55.12 18.57
N GLY A 619 -32.44 -56.12 17.72
CA GLY A 619 -32.38 -57.59 17.80
C GLY A 619 -31.84 -58.19 16.47
N ARG A 620 -32.05 -59.49 16.19
CA ARG A 620 -31.61 -60.22 14.96
C ARG A 620 -32.43 -61.52 14.74
N PRO A 621 -32.48 -62.17 13.55
CA PRO A 621 -31.36 -62.85 12.85
C PRO A 621 -31.08 -62.23 11.43
N SER A 622 -30.66 -62.83 10.30
CA SER A 622 -30.62 -64.21 9.76
C SER A 622 -29.56 -64.43 8.65
N ARG A 623 -29.54 -65.64 8.05
CA ARG A 623 -28.78 -66.16 6.86
C ARG A 623 -29.64 -67.32 6.26
N PRO A 624 -29.28 -68.12 5.21
CA PRO A 624 -27.96 -68.46 4.63
C PRO A 624 -27.91 -68.67 3.07
N LEU A 625 -26.85 -69.37 2.60
CA LEU A 625 -26.70 -70.20 1.36
C LEU A 625 -26.12 -69.62 0.04
N ALA A 626 -25.46 -70.53 -0.70
CA ALA A 626 -24.79 -70.47 -2.01
C ALA A 626 -24.87 -71.89 -2.66
N PRO A 627 -24.56 -72.16 -3.96
CA PRO A 627 -23.23 -72.06 -4.62
C PRO A 627 -23.32 -71.37 -6.02
N SER A 628 -22.62 -71.63 -7.15
CA SER A 628 -21.61 -72.62 -7.62
C SER A 628 -20.74 -72.07 -8.79
N VAL A 629 -19.82 -72.89 -9.35
CA VAL A 629 -18.80 -72.54 -10.39
C VAL A 629 -18.51 -73.78 -11.29
N PRO A 630 -18.44 -73.67 -12.65
CA PRO A 630 -17.18 -73.63 -13.45
C PRO A 630 -17.29 -72.72 -14.71
N GLY A 631 -16.27 -72.44 -15.56
CA GLY A 631 -14.84 -72.82 -15.73
C GLY A 631 -14.39 -72.47 -17.19
N ASN A 632 -13.17 -72.62 -17.73
CA ASN A 632 -11.81 -72.89 -17.20
C ASN A 632 -10.73 -72.70 -18.33
N GLY A 633 -9.48 -72.32 -18.02
CA GLY A 633 -8.28 -72.41 -18.91
C GLY A 633 -7.69 -71.10 -19.49
N SER A 634 -6.45 -71.04 -20.02
CA SER A 634 -5.30 -71.98 -19.94
C SER A 634 -3.96 -71.43 -20.53
N ARG A 635 -2.90 -71.25 -19.70
CA ARG A 635 -1.43 -71.24 -20.03
C ARG A 635 -0.92 -70.14 -21.00
N SER A 636 0.37 -69.75 -21.14
CA SER A 636 1.73 -70.11 -20.60
C SER A 636 2.58 -68.81 -20.50
N LEU A 637 3.38 -68.55 -19.45
CA LEU A 637 4.78 -68.96 -19.13
C LEU A 637 5.94 -68.39 -20.00
N MET A 638 6.70 -67.41 -19.43
CA MET A 638 8.14 -67.01 -19.60
C MET A 638 8.28 -65.53 -19.12
N ALA A 639 9.41 -65.00 -18.59
CA ALA A 639 10.59 -65.53 -17.90
C ALA A 639 11.23 -64.39 -17.03
N LEU A 640 12.12 -64.72 -16.09
CA LEU A 640 12.80 -63.81 -15.12
C LEU A 640 14.20 -63.33 -15.66
N PRO A 641 14.97 -62.38 -15.05
CA PRO A 641 15.07 -62.13 -13.59
C PRO A 641 15.31 -60.69 -13.05
N HIS A 642 15.32 -60.67 -11.72
CA HIS A 642 15.73 -59.63 -10.75
C HIS A 642 17.11 -58.99 -10.99
N VAL A 643 17.32 -57.79 -10.40
CA VAL A 643 18.20 -57.65 -9.21
C VAL A 643 17.54 -56.69 -8.20
N LEU A 644 17.46 -57.11 -6.93
CA LEU A 644 17.30 -56.25 -5.76
C LEU A 644 18.30 -56.77 -4.70
N SER A 645 19.09 -55.90 -4.10
CA SER A 645 20.05 -56.27 -3.05
C SER A 645 20.15 -55.19 -1.98
N TYR A 646 20.04 -55.64 -0.72
CA TYR A 646 20.34 -54.87 0.49
C TYR A 646 21.85 -54.69 0.67
N LEU A 647 22.26 -53.64 1.39
CA LEU A 647 22.99 -53.80 2.67
C LEU A 647 23.12 -52.47 3.43
N ASP A 648 23.04 -52.55 4.76
CA ASP A 648 23.43 -51.50 5.71
C ASP A 648 24.95 -51.28 5.73
N VAL A 649 25.40 -50.18 6.35
CA VAL A 649 26.35 -50.23 7.49
C VAL A 649 26.58 -48.83 8.13
N HIS A 650 26.22 -48.74 9.42
CA HIS A 650 26.82 -47.95 10.51
C HIS A 650 26.99 -46.41 10.39
N VAL A 651 26.45 -45.72 11.42
CA VAL A 651 26.90 -44.40 11.87
C VAL A 651 27.56 -44.57 13.24
N GLN A 652 28.85 -44.23 13.38
CA GLN A 652 29.52 -44.21 14.68
C GLN A 652 29.01 -43.04 15.55
N ARG A 653 28.92 -43.26 16.87
CA ARG A 653 28.76 -42.23 17.90
C ARG A 653 29.86 -42.37 18.93
N HIS A 654 30.44 -41.25 19.34
CA HIS A 654 31.11 -41.09 20.64
C HIS A 654 30.58 -39.80 21.34
N PRO A 655 30.72 -39.66 22.66
CA PRO A 655 29.72 -38.93 23.46
C PRO A 655 30.17 -37.56 24.03
N SER A 656 29.15 -36.76 24.39
CA SER A 656 28.93 -35.98 25.64
C SER A 656 30.12 -35.65 26.58
N PRO A 657 30.13 -34.49 27.30
CA PRO A 657 28.93 -33.98 28.00
C PRO A 657 28.74 -32.45 28.19
N GLY A 658 27.52 -32.05 28.59
CA GLY A 658 27.29 -30.83 29.40
C GLY A 658 26.08 -29.95 29.03
N GLY A 659 25.04 -29.91 29.89
CA GLY A 659 24.09 -28.78 29.97
C GLY A 659 22.72 -28.91 29.26
N TYR A 660 21.66 -29.10 30.05
CA TYR A 660 20.24 -28.86 29.69
C TYR A 660 19.80 -27.46 30.25
N PRO A 661 18.61 -26.91 29.96
CA PRO A 661 18.18 -26.41 28.65
C PRO A 661 17.51 -25.01 28.72
N SER A 662 17.38 -24.30 27.59
CA SER A 662 16.45 -23.15 27.49
C SER A 662 15.64 -23.21 26.19
N ARG A 663 14.36 -22.81 26.26
CA ARG A 663 13.39 -23.00 25.17
C ARG A 663 13.43 -21.83 24.18
N LEU A 664 14.10 -22.02 23.05
CA LEU A 664 13.94 -21.20 21.84
C LEU A 664 13.37 -22.02 20.69
N SER A 665 12.07 -21.89 20.45
CA SER A 665 11.35 -22.56 19.36
C SER A 665 11.47 -21.77 18.05
N THR A 666 12.64 -21.77 17.43
CA THR A 666 12.86 -21.17 16.10
C THR A 666 12.27 -22.07 15.02
N ILE A 667 11.16 -21.66 14.40
CA ILE A 667 10.63 -22.31 13.19
C ILE A 667 11.09 -21.52 11.97
N VAL A 668 12.19 -21.96 11.36
CA VAL A 668 12.61 -21.51 10.02
C VAL A 668 11.70 -22.17 8.97
N GLY A 669 11.33 -21.41 7.95
CA GLY A 669 10.46 -21.91 6.87
C GLY A 669 11.12 -23.03 6.04
N ARG A 670 10.31 -24.02 5.62
CA ARG A 670 10.77 -25.08 4.71
C ARG A 670 10.78 -24.59 3.26
N SER A 671 11.96 -24.50 2.67
CA SER A 671 12.13 -24.48 1.21
C SER A 671 11.94 -25.88 0.64
N ILE A 672 11.11 -26.03 -0.39
CA ILE A 672 10.98 -27.28 -1.15
C ILE A 672 11.88 -27.18 -2.39
N TRP A 673 12.79 -28.12 -2.55
CA TRP A 673 13.64 -28.25 -3.75
C TRP A 673 13.05 -29.29 -4.70
N TRP A 674 13.16 -29.03 -6.00
CA TRP A 674 12.94 -29.99 -7.08
C TRP A 674 14.21 -30.03 -7.93
N SER A 675 14.66 -31.23 -8.33
CA SER A 675 15.78 -31.39 -9.26
C SER A 675 15.39 -32.34 -10.40
N SER A 676 15.61 -31.89 -11.63
CA SER A 676 15.46 -32.69 -12.83
C SER A 676 16.79 -33.34 -13.21
N ARG A 677 16.78 -34.62 -13.60
CA ARG A 677 17.98 -35.32 -14.09
C ARG A 677 18.32 -34.92 -15.53
N SER A 678 18.88 -33.73 -15.72
CA SER A 678 19.60 -33.35 -16.94
C SER A 678 20.60 -32.23 -16.67
N GLY A 679 21.90 -32.56 -16.68
CA GLY A 679 22.97 -31.61 -16.37
C GLY A 679 23.22 -30.60 -17.49
N ARG A 680 22.55 -29.45 -17.44
CA ARG A 680 22.96 -28.21 -18.13
C ARG A 680 22.82 -27.01 -17.18
N THR A 681 23.56 -25.95 -17.48
CA THR A 681 23.79 -24.79 -16.61
C THR A 681 22.50 -24.09 -16.16
N ALA A 682 22.42 -23.78 -14.87
CA ALA A 682 21.37 -22.93 -14.33
C ALA A 682 21.64 -21.46 -14.70
N VAL A 683 20.63 -20.79 -15.24
CA VAL A 683 20.60 -19.33 -15.46
C VAL A 683 19.54 -18.76 -14.51
N PRO A 684 19.83 -17.67 -13.77
CA PRO A 684 18.83 -17.05 -12.90
C PRO A 684 17.69 -16.45 -13.74
N ILE A 685 16.45 -16.83 -13.41
CA ILE A 685 15.25 -16.22 -13.99
C ILE A 685 14.74 -15.18 -12.99
N GLU A 686 14.76 -13.91 -13.39
CA GLU A 686 14.22 -12.82 -12.59
C GLU A 686 12.69 -12.86 -12.53
N LYS A 687 12.10 -12.35 -11.44
CA LYS A 687 10.65 -12.26 -11.27
C LYS A 687 10.05 -11.10 -12.06
N ASN A 688 10.10 -11.16 -13.40
CA ASN A 688 9.16 -10.51 -14.32
C ASN A 688 9.48 -10.95 -15.76
N SER A 689 8.94 -12.09 -16.20
CA SER A 689 9.03 -12.56 -17.58
C SER A 689 7.71 -13.19 -18.00
N VAL A 690 7.28 -12.90 -19.23
CA VAL A 690 5.94 -13.24 -19.76
C VAL A 690 5.98 -14.57 -20.51
N VAL A 691 4.90 -15.36 -20.36
CA VAL A 691 4.41 -16.39 -21.29
C VAL A 691 2.89 -16.25 -21.36
#